data_AF-A0A8H5BJP3-F1
#
_entry.id   AF-A0A8H5BJP3-F1
#
_cell.length_a   1.000
_cell.length_b   1.000
_cell.length_c   1.000
_cell.angle_alpha   90.00
_cell.angle_beta   90.00
_cell.angle_gamma   90.00
#
_symmetry.space_group_name_H-M   'P 1'
#
loop_
_entity.id
_entity.type
_entity.pdbx_description
1 polymer ?
#
loop_
_entity_poly.entity_id
_entity_poly.type
_entity_poly.pdbx_seq_one_letter_code
_entity_poly.pdbx_strand_id
1 'polypeptide(L)'
;MSTRQSSRLKTKGKAPVKYEEDSDHDYDVTMDEPSSSNGTPQKAPNKRKRKAASPAVAGPSSLKREEGASTSATTLVGVKNEDERPAKRVRGKRGILQQLAEMPLELLFEIFGKLDPIDLLNLSRTTKALRSILMRRSSADIWREALTNIDDLPPCPPDLNEAQWANLLFGKNCYFCGRNTPAVNQTYAWQARVRGCFKCVLAEFSISQQHTLARSIFELIPSFTVRYGQGRRSDRGVHYHGATYHEFVETEKRLTNLEERKKWVDEQTLIKEELVKHAAECEKWLGKRQEARAEELEEMRSQRKLILRRRIEELGFTSTLVDLAFQNREFWAATCITSVLKKDITDRVWAGAEEQVKGVMQAFRLKHAREEHNHHLQKRIKMFQKAYDAFVETQPRELTVIPIADLFLVPEIKEFLLSEPIADPMDKESLDELLENIPEYTEEWVKNSKQVLVDLMKPEAAALGLESVDESSLDLAIAVFKCISCHNADNFVSTSRALAHACATADKYRYRRTEAYSDLDLRLFVTATDKTPWNFEGSCFQFRGATALKGVQLLKKLDMDPATTTAAAMDELDLIFEKPDSLSIGRTMATWRGVMKDEHSDPALNCYVQCDEETTLTVRAIFDWSMRRERASASGWEKAIWCAHCTEFKGRSGSLLVHLNDKHQIENAKDEDVWIHPDHPVSRLTLEYYIRPGLTVI
;
A
#
# COMPACT_ATOMS: atom_id res chain seq x y z
N MET A 1 -21.34 -27.83 54.17
CA MET A 1 -20.98 -29.18 54.67
C MET A 1 -20.04 -29.85 53.67
N SER A 2 -19.22 -30.82 54.11
CA SER A 2 -18.46 -31.79 53.29
C SER A 2 -19.34 -32.52 52.24
N THR A 3 -18.90 -33.06 51.08
CA THR A 3 -17.61 -33.16 50.35
C THR A 3 -17.89 -33.58 48.86
N ARG A 4 -17.01 -33.96 47.90
CA ARG A 4 -15.59 -34.42 47.90
C ARG A 4 -14.86 -34.19 46.55
N GLN A 5 -13.57 -34.52 46.58
CA GLN A 5 -12.52 -34.77 45.56
C GLN A 5 -12.87 -35.74 44.40
N SER A 6 -12.07 -35.91 43.31
CA SER A 6 -10.98 -35.13 42.66
C SER A 6 -10.41 -35.89 41.43
N SER A 7 -9.49 -35.26 40.69
CA SER A 7 -8.56 -35.78 39.67
C SER A 7 -9.12 -35.98 38.24
N ARG A 8 -8.32 -35.88 37.16
CA ARG A 8 -6.84 -35.83 37.07
C ARG A 8 -6.37 -35.01 35.85
N LEU A 9 -5.36 -34.14 36.02
CA LEU A 9 -4.71 -33.44 34.89
C LEU A 9 -3.82 -34.39 34.06
N LYS A 10 -3.66 -34.06 32.77
CA LYS A 10 -2.43 -34.28 32.00
C LYS A 10 -2.15 -33.08 31.11
N THR A 11 -1.05 -32.38 31.38
CA THR A 11 -0.51 -31.32 30.54
C THR A 11 0.32 -31.90 29.39
N LYS A 12 0.36 -31.20 28.26
CA LYS A 12 1.43 -31.27 27.26
C LYS A 12 1.67 -29.86 26.72
N GLY A 13 2.86 -29.32 26.93
CA GLY A 13 3.26 -28.03 26.36
C GLY A 13 3.49 -28.13 24.84
N LYS A 14 3.49 -26.96 24.19
CA LYS A 14 4.07 -26.75 22.86
C LYS A 14 4.97 -25.51 22.91
N ALA A 15 6.08 -25.58 22.18
CA ALA A 15 7.02 -24.48 22.01
C ALA A 15 6.41 -23.32 21.19
N PRO A 16 6.96 -22.09 21.29
CA PRO A 16 6.53 -20.97 20.46
C PRO A 16 6.75 -21.26 18.96
N VAL A 17 5.87 -20.71 18.14
CA VAL A 17 5.99 -20.73 16.68
C VAL A 17 6.72 -19.45 16.25
N LYS A 18 7.80 -19.59 15.48
CA LYS A 18 8.40 -18.45 14.78
C LYS A 18 7.41 -17.94 13.74
N TYR A 19 7.24 -16.62 13.69
CA TYR A 19 6.80 -15.95 12.47
C TYR A 19 8.05 -15.65 11.63
N GLU A 20 8.00 -16.01 10.35
CA GLU A 20 8.91 -15.53 9.32
C GLU A 20 8.02 -14.75 8.35
N GLU A 21 8.38 -13.49 8.08
CA GLU A 21 7.57 -12.56 7.29
C GLU A 21 8.11 -12.51 5.85
N ASP A 22 7.44 -13.23 4.94
CA ASP A 22 7.71 -13.12 3.50
C ASP A 22 7.18 -11.77 2.99
N SER A 23 8.08 -10.82 2.73
CA SER A 23 7.77 -9.52 2.14
C SER A 23 7.93 -9.54 0.61
N ASP A 24 6.80 -9.63 -0.12
CA ASP A 24 6.79 -9.45 -1.57
C ASP A 24 7.29 -8.04 -1.95
N HIS A 25 8.49 -7.95 -2.50
CA HIS A 25 9.04 -6.77 -3.19
C HIS A 25 9.64 -7.21 -4.52
N ASP A 26 8.97 -6.85 -5.61
CA ASP A 26 9.32 -7.23 -6.97
C ASP A 26 9.44 -5.96 -7.82
N TYR A 27 10.68 -5.59 -8.16
CA TYR A 27 11.00 -4.47 -9.05
C TYR A 27 12.04 -4.91 -10.08
N ASP A 28 11.52 -5.34 -11.23
CA ASP A 28 12.30 -5.85 -12.36
C ASP A 28 13.02 -4.72 -13.11
N VAL A 29 14.36 -4.83 -13.20
CA VAL A 29 15.21 -4.03 -14.08
C VAL A 29 16.20 -4.98 -14.75
N THR A 30 15.87 -5.39 -15.97
CA THR A 30 16.67 -6.30 -16.78
C THR A 30 17.91 -5.63 -17.37
N MET A 31 19.07 -6.28 -17.23
CA MET A 31 20.17 -6.17 -18.18
C MET A 31 20.80 -7.55 -18.40
N ASP A 32 20.91 -7.93 -19.67
CA ASP A 32 21.48 -9.20 -20.11
C ASP A 32 23.02 -9.17 -20.15
N GLU A 33 23.66 -10.28 -19.83
CA GLU A 33 24.73 -10.91 -20.63
C GLU A 33 24.90 -12.39 -20.21
N PRO A 34 25.37 -13.29 -21.10
CA PRO A 34 25.04 -14.72 -20.98
C PRO A 34 26.17 -15.61 -20.42
N SER A 35 25.80 -16.70 -19.73
CA SER A 35 26.68 -17.88 -19.58
C SER A 35 25.91 -19.20 -19.50
N SER A 36 26.55 -20.30 -19.90
CA SER A 36 25.94 -21.61 -20.15
C SER A 36 26.26 -22.64 -19.06
N SER A 37 25.30 -23.49 -18.70
CA SER A 37 25.54 -24.93 -18.51
C SER A 37 24.25 -25.75 -18.32
N ASN A 38 24.33 -27.06 -18.59
CA ASN A 38 23.21 -28.00 -18.53
C ASN A 38 22.96 -28.57 -17.12
N GLY A 39 21.70 -28.88 -16.78
CA GLY A 39 21.40 -29.63 -15.55
C GLY A 39 19.91 -29.97 -15.35
N THR A 40 19.42 -31.06 -15.93
CA THR A 40 18.03 -31.53 -15.76
C THR A 40 17.91 -32.73 -14.80
N PRO A 41 17.21 -32.62 -13.67
CA PRO A 41 16.78 -33.78 -12.87
C PRO A 41 15.32 -34.16 -13.12
N GLN A 42 15.05 -35.46 -13.27
CA GLN A 42 13.72 -36.00 -13.61
C GLN A 42 12.81 -36.14 -12.37
N LYS A 43 11.51 -35.85 -12.49
CA LYS A 43 10.51 -36.07 -11.42
C LYS A 43 10.01 -37.53 -11.42
N ALA A 44 10.22 -38.24 -10.31
CA ALA A 44 9.75 -39.61 -10.14
C ALA A 44 8.22 -39.70 -9.89
N PRO A 45 7.52 -40.73 -10.40
CA PRO A 45 6.07 -40.85 -10.31
C PRO A 45 5.59 -41.47 -8.98
N ASN A 46 4.58 -40.86 -8.36
CA ASN A 46 4.08 -41.28 -7.04
C ASN A 46 3.02 -42.41 -7.15
N LYS A 47 3.23 -43.53 -6.45
CA LYS A 47 2.51 -44.80 -6.67
C LYS A 47 1.14 -44.85 -5.96
N ARG A 48 0.05 -44.99 -6.73
CA ARG A 48 -1.27 -45.39 -6.21
C ARG A 48 -1.25 -46.82 -5.66
N LYS A 49 -1.62 -47.03 -4.39
CA LYS A 49 -1.93 -48.37 -3.84
C LYS A 49 -3.38 -48.76 -4.17
N ARG A 50 -3.57 -49.79 -5.00
CA ARG A 50 -4.79 -50.62 -5.05
C ARG A 50 -4.60 -51.83 -4.13
N LYS A 51 -5.69 -52.41 -3.62
CA LYS A 51 -5.74 -53.78 -3.08
C LYS A 51 -6.64 -54.63 -3.99
N ALA A 52 -6.27 -55.90 -4.14
CA ALA A 52 -7.02 -56.93 -4.89
C ALA A 52 -7.92 -57.73 -3.90
N ALA A 53 -8.73 -58.74 -4.29
CA ALA A 53 -8.87 -59.42 -5.58
C ALA A 53 -10.29 -59.99 -5.82
N SER A 54 -10.48 -60.53 -7.03
CA SER A 54 -11.58 -61.37 -7.55
C SER A 54 -11.59 -62.79 -6.87
N PRO A 55 -12.37 -63.86 -7.28
CA PRO A 55 -12.87 -64.17 -8.64
C PRO A 55 -14.21 -64.97 -8.84
N ALA A 56 -14.53 -65.20 -10.12
CA ALA A 56 -15.18 -66.40 -10.72
C ALA A 56 -16.70 -66.66 -10.51
N VAL A 57 -17.46 -67.31 -11.43
CA VAL A 57 -17.28 -67.73 -12.86
C VAL A 57 -18.66 -68.06 -13.51
N ALA A 58 -18.81 -67.87 -14.85
CA ALA A 58 -19.90 -68.36 -15.76
C ALA A 58 -21.39 -68.01 -15.43
N GLY A 59 -22.38 -68.00 -16.35
CA GLY A 59 -22.44 -68.22 -17.81
C GLY A 59 -23.11 -69.55 -18.23
N PRO A 60 -23.85 -69.68 -19.37
CA PRO A 60 -24.39 -68.67 -20.32
C PRO A 60 -25.87 -68.91 -20.79
N SER A 61 -26.35 -68.05 -21.72
CA SER A 61 -27.34 -68.30 -22.81
C SER A 61 -28.71 -69.00 -22.60
N SER A 62 -29.78 -68.37 -23.10
CA SER A 62 -30.69 -68.97 -24.11
C SER A 62 -31.59 -67.93 -24.81
N LEU A 63 -31.94 -68.16 -26.08
CA LEU A 63 -32.77 -67.30 -26.94
C LEU A 63 -34.28 -67.53 -26.75
N LYS A 64 -35.11 -66.49 -26.98
CA LYS A 64 -36.19 -66.53 -27.99
C LYS A 64 -36.81 -65.14 -28.27
N ARG A 65 -37.56 -65.05 -29.38
CA ARG A 65 -38.17 -63.84 -29.95
C ARG A 65 -39.48 -64.24 -30.68
N GLU A 66 -40.58 -63.60 -30.32
CA GLU A 66 -41.88 -63.46 -31.01
C GLU A 66 -42.49 -62.20 -30.33
N GLU A 67 -42.84 -61.09 -31.00
CA GLU A 67 -43.81 -60.83 -32.07
C GLU A 67 -45.29 -60.88 -31.60
N GLY A 68 -45.99 -59.76 -31.77
CA GLY A 68 -47.33 -59.47 -31.23
C GLY A 68 -47.51 -57.95 -31.03
N ALA A 69 -48.65 -57.38 -31.44
CA ALA A 69 -48.79 -55.93 -31.63
C ALA A 69 -50.06 -55.31 -31.03
N SER A 70 -50.10 -53.97 -31.04
CA SER A 70 -51.26 -53.09 -30.88
C SER A 70 -51.77 -52.73 -29.48
N THR A 71 -51.61 -51.43 -29.16
CA THR A 71 -52.60 -50.52 -28.56
C THR A 71 -53.51 -51.00 -27.41
N SER A 72 -53.33 -50.39 -26.22
CA SER A 72 -54.37 -49.55 -25.59
C SER A 72 -53.80 -48.71 -24.44
N ALA A 73 -54.60 -47.75 -23.94
CA ALA A 73 -54.21 -46.83 -22.87
C ALA A 73 -53.91 -47.54 -21.53
N THR A 74 -53.11 -46.89 -20.68
CA THR A 74 -52.91 -47.35 -19.28
C THR A 74 -52.97 -46.15 -18.34
N THR A 75 -54.09 -46.07 -17.62
CA THR A 75 -54.41 -45.10 -16.57
C THR A 75 -53.48 -45.27 -15.37
N LEU A 76 -53.28 -44.20 -14.58
CA LEU A 76 -52.56 -44.27 -13.29
C LEU A 76 -53.42 -44.92 -12.19
N VAL A 77 -53.62 -46.24 -12.26
CA VAL A 77 -54.21 -47.05 -11.17
C VAL A 77 -53.27 -48.23 -10.90
N GLY A 78 -52.96 -48.47 -9.62
CA GLY A 78 -51.82 -49.30 -9.21
C GLY A 78 -52.12 -50.79 -9.05
N VAL A 79 -51.09 -51.62 -9.29
CA VAL A 79 -51.04 -53.01 -8.83
C VAL A 79 -50.45 -53.04 -7.42
N LYS A 80 -51.14 -53.69 -6.47
CA LYS A 80 -50.56 -54.04 -5.17
C LYS A 80 -49.61 -55.24 -5.35
N ASN A 81 -48.36 -55.09 -4.93
CA ASN A 81 -47.53 -56.21 -4.50
C ASN A 81 -47.31 -56.06 -2.98
N GLU A 82 -47.64 -57.10 -2.22
CA GLU A 82 -47.44 -57.14 -0.77
C GLU A 82 -46.06 -57.72 -0.47
N ASP A 83 -45.12 -56.88 -0.03
CA ASP A 83 -43.83 -57.31 0.56
C ASP A 83 -43.19 -56.16 1.35
N GLU A 84 -43.83 -55.73 2.46
CA GLU A 84 -43.35 -54.60 3.25
C GLU A 84 -42.11 -54.94 4.09
N ARG A 85 -40.97 -54.36 3.72
CA ARG A 85 -39.89 -54.09 4.70
C ARG A 85 -40.22 -52.81 5.48
N PRO A 86 -40.16 -52.80 6.82
CA PRO A 86 -40.69 -51.71 7.63
C PRO A 86 -39.94 -50.39 7.40
N ALA A 87 -40.61 -49.43 6.76
CA ALA A 87 -40.07 -48.10 6.52
C ALA A 87 -39.91 -47.32 7.84
N LYS A 88 -38.73 -46.71 8.06
CA LYS A 88 -38.48 -45.87 9.24
C LYS A 88 -39.48 -44.69 9.28
N ARG A 89 -40.12 -44.48 10.43
CA ARG A 89 -41.12 -43.43 10.65
C ARG A 89 -40.52 -42.04 10.42
N VAL A 90 -40.98 -41.34 9.38
CA VAL A 90 -40.73 -39.91 9.14
C VAL A 90 -41.96 -39.11 9.55
N ARG A 91 -41.77 -38.02 10.30
CA ARG A 91 -42.85 -37.24 10.93
C ARG A 91 -43.32 -36.11 10.01
N GLY A 92 -44.52 -36.23 9.43
CA GLY A 92 -45.12 -35.18 8.58
C GLY A 92 -46.52 -35.55 8.06
N LYS A 93 -47.34 -34.55 7.70
CA LYS A 93 -48.72 -34.74 7.19
C LYS A 93 -48.71 -35.31 5.75
N ARG A 94 -48.75 -36.64 5.58
CA ARG A 94 -48.77 -37.27 4.24
C ARG A 94 -50.06 -37.02 3.43
N GLY A 95 -51.21 -36.81 4.07
CA GLY A 95 -52.50 -36.76 3.38
C GLY A 95 -52.72 -35.59 2.41
N ILE A 96 -52.17 -34.40 2.69
CA ILE A 96 -52.46 -33.19 1.88
C ILE A 96 -51.88 -33.30 0.46
N LEU A 97 -50.68 -33.88 0.33
CA LEU A 97 -50.05 -34.09 -0.98
C LEU A 97 -50.57 -35.34 -1.70
N GLN A 98 -51.33 -36.20 -1.03
CA GLN A 98 -51.98 -37.34 -1.69
C GLN A 98 -53.13 -36.86 -2.58
N GLN A 99 -53.92 -35.89 -2.11
CA GLN A 99 -54.99 -35.25 -2.88
C GLN A 99 -54.48 -34.56 -4.16
N LEU A 100 -53.23 -34.07 -4.16
CA LEU A 100 -52.58 -33.52 -5.35
C LEU A 100 -52.28 -34.60 -6.42
N ALA A 101 -52.07 -35.85 -6.01
CA ALA A 101 -51.87 -36.98 -6.93
C ALA A 101 -53.19 -37.63 -7.38
N GLU A 102 -54.29 -37.35 -6.69
CA GLU A 102 -55.65 -37.82 -6.98
C GLU A 102 -56.46 -36.79 -7.80
N MET A 103 -55.88 -35.61 -8.08
CA MET A 103 -56.50 -34.51 -8.82
C MET A 103 -56.51 -34.76 -10.34
N PRO A 104 -57.57 -34.35 -11.07
CA PRO A 104 -57.59 -34.36 -12.53
C PRO A 104 -56.40 -33.60 -13.14
N LEU A 105 -55.81 -34.15 -14.22
CA LEU A 105 -54.63 -33.59 -14.87
C LEU A 105 -54.84 -32.16 -15.37
N GLU A 106 -56.03 -31.82 -15.88
CA GLU A 106 -56.36 -30.47 -16.36
C GLU A 106 -56.22 -29.41 -15.25
N LEU A 107 -56.68 -29.70 -14.03
CA LEU A 107 -56.54 -28.79 -12.89
C LEU A 107 -55.10 -28.68 -12.40
N LEU A 108 -54.34 -29.77 -12.49
CA LEU A 108 -52.90 -29.74 -12.24
C LEU A 108 -52.17 -28.91 -13.30
N PHE A 109 -52.57 -28.98 -14.56
CA PHE A 109 -51.96 -28.21 -15.65
C PHE A 109 -52.22 -26.71 -15.52
N GLU A 110 -53.45 -26.31 -15.19
CA GLU A 110 -53.80 -24.92 -14.85
C GLU A 110 -52.92 -24.39 -13.69
N ILE A 111 -52.79 -25.17 -12.60
CA ILE A 111 -51.92 -24.82 -11.46
C ILE A 111 -50.45 -24.71 -11.89
N PHE A 112 -49.98 -25.61 -12.75
CA PHE A 112 -48.59 -25.64 -13.22
C PHE A 112 -48.26 -24.50 -14.19
N GLY A 113 -49.25 -24.00 -14.94
CA GLY A 113 -49.12 -22.83 -15.81
C GLY A 113 -48.90 -21.52 -15.04
N LYS A 114 -49.45 -21.40 -13.82
CA LYS A 114 -49.24 -20.22 -12.95
C LYS A 114 -47.94 -20.27 -12.12
N LEU A 115 -47.04 -21.23 -12.37
CA LEU A 115 -45.75 -21.31 -11.68
C LEU A 115 -44.67 -20.52 -12.41
N ASP A 116 -43.65 -20.05 -11.68
CA ASP A 116 -42.38 -19.64 -12.28
C ASP A 116 -41.77 -20.82 -13.07
N PRO A 117 -41.09 -20.58 -14.21
CA PRO A 117 -40.41 -21.63 -14.98
C PRO A 117 -39.34 -22.37 -14.17
N ILE A 118 -38.75 -21.73 -13.16
CA ILE A 118 -37.78 -22.38 -12.26
C ILE A 118 -38.45 -23.45 -11.40
N ASP A 119 -39.68 -23.22 -10.95
CA ASP A 119 -40.37 -24.13 -10.04
C ASP A 119 -41.14 -25.21 -10.79
N LEU A 120 -41.64 -24.93 -12.00
CA LEU A 120 -42.05 -25.98 -12.94
C LEU A 120 -40.87 -26.91 -13.30
N LEU A 121 -39.67 -26.34 -13.48
CA LEU A 121 -38.44 -27.11 -13.68
C LEU A 121 -38.01 -27.90 -12.45
N ASN A 122 -38.12 -27.35 -11.23
CA ASN A 122 -37.86 -28.09 -10.00
C ASN A 122 -38.88 -29.24 -9.83
N LEU A 123 -40.17 -28.97 -10.04
CA LEU A 123 -41.27 -29.93 -9.96
C LEU A 123 -41.06 -31.12 -10.91
N SER A 124 -40.68 -30.86 -12.17
CA SER A 124 -40.35 -31.87 -13.18
C SER A 124 -39.16 -32.79 -12.82
N ARG A 125 -38.44 -32.48 -11.73
CA ARG A 125 -37.29 -33.25 -11.21
C ARG A 125 -37.59 -33.98 -9.89
N THR A 126 -38.75 -33.75 -9.28
CA THR A 126 -39.12 -34.36 -7.99
C THR A 126 -39.43 -35.86 -8.09
N THR A 127 -40.16 -36.28 -9.13
CA THR A 127 -40.60 -37.68 -9.29
C THR A 127 -40.52 -38.13 -10.76
N LYS A 128 -40.41 -39.45 -10.98
CA LYS A 128 -40.46 -40.03 -12.33
C LYS A 128 -41.79 -39.75 -13.03
N ALA A 129 -42.91 -39.77 -12.30
CA ALA A 129 -44.24 -39.52 -12.85
C ALA A 129 -44.37 -38.08 -13.38
N LEU A 130 -44.10 -37.07 -12.54
CA LEU A 130 -44.14 -35.66 -12.94
C LEU A 130 -43.15 -35.37 -14.08
N ARG A 131 -41.94 -35.94 -14.05
CA ARG A 131 -41.00 -35.87 -15.18
C ARG A 131 -41.59 -36.45 -16.46
N SER A 132 -42.24 -37.61 -16.39
CA SER A 132 -42.81 -38.30 -17.54
C SER A 132 -44.05 -37.64 -18.14
N ILE A 133 -44.65 -36.68 -17.43
CA ILE A 133 -45.77 -35.85 -17.90
C ILE A 133 -45.21 -34.53 -18.44
N LEU A 134 -44.60 -33.72 -17.57
CA LEU A 134 -44.16 -32.35 -17.88
C LEU A 134 -43.09 -32.25 -18.99
N MET A 135 -42.36 -33.32 -19.29
CA MET A 135 -41.36 -33.33 -20.38
C MET A 135 -41.90 -33.90 -21.70
N ARG A 136 -43.23 -34.03 -21.86
CA ARG A 136 -43.88 -34.38 -23.14
C ARG A 136 -44.22 -33.13 -23.95
N ARG A 137 -44.26 -33.26 -25.27
CA ARG A 137 -44.78 -32.23 -26.19
C ARG A 137 -46.22 -31.81 -25.86
N SER A 138 -47.03 -32.73 -25.34
CA SER A 138 -48.41 -32.47 -24.87
C SER A 138 -48.50 -31.55 -23.65
N SER A 139 -47.38 -31.12 -23.07
CA SER A 139 -47.31 -30.19 -21.94
C SER A 139 -46.55 -28.91 -22.31
N ALA A 140 -46.22 -28.67 -23.58
CA ALA A 140 -45.51 -27.46 -24.03
C ALA A 140 -46.27 -26.18 -23.67
N ASP A 141 -47.60 -26.19 -23.82
CA ASP A 141 -48.52 -25.10 -23.46
C ASP A 141 -48.35 -24.63 -22.01
N ILE A 142 -48.18 -25.57 -21.06
CA ILE A 142 -47.93 -25.30 -19.64
C ILE A 142 -46.60 -24.54 -19.46
N TRP A 143 -45.57 -24.90 -20.23
CA TRP A 143 -44.29 -24.19 -20.19
C TRP A 143 -44.36 -22.82 -20.88
N ARG A 144 -45.12 -22.68 -21.97
CA ARG A 144 -45.36 -21.38 -22.61
C ARG A 144 -46.05 -20.42 -21.65
N GLU A 145 -47.08 -20.89 -20.96
CA GLU A 145 -47.78 -20.11 -19.92
C GLU A 145 -46.85 -19.77 -18.75
N ALA A 146 -46.12 -20.75 -18.21
CA ALA A 146 -45.15 -20.51 -17.14
C ALA A 146 -44.08 -19.47 -17.53
N LEU A 147 -43.63 -19.46 -18.78
CA LEU A 147 -42.68 -18.47 -19.31
C LEU A 147 -43.30 -17.06 -19.43
N THR A 148 -44.61 -16.93 -19.64
CA THR A 148 -45.30 -15.61 -19.64
C THR A 148 -45.44 -14.98 -18.25
N ASN A 149 -45.20 -15.73 -17.16
CA ASN A 149 -45.15 -15.18 -15.80
C ASN A 149 -43.86 -14.37 -15.51
N ILE A 150 -42.96 -14.20 -16.48
CA ILE A 150 -41.67 -13.52 -16.32
C ILE A 150 -41.59 -12.30 -17.25
N ASP A 151 -41.57 -11.10 -16.66
CA ASP A 151 -41.45 -9.83 -17.38
C ASP A 151 -40.18 -9.73 -18.24
N ASP A 152 -40.27 -8.98 -19.35
CA ASP A 152 -39.21 -8.68 -20.31
C ASP A 152 -38.49 -9.92 -20.92
N LEU A 153 -39.02 -11.14 -20.74
CA LEU A 153 -38.32 -12.35 -21.12
C LEU A 153 -38.14 -12.48 -22.64
N PRO A 154 -36.90 -12.71 -23.15
CA PRO A 154 -36.68 -12.99 -24.56
C PRO A 154 -37.42 -14.25 -25.02
N PRO A 155 -37.98 -14.27 -26.24
CA PRO A 155 -38.76 -15.38 -26.75
C PRO A 155 -37.94 -16.68 -26.78
N CYS A 156 -38.62 -17.82 -26.61
CA CYS A 156 -37.98 -19.13 -26.79
C CYS A 156 -37.48 -19.24 -28.23
N PRO A 157 -36.18 -19.42 -28.47
CA PRO A 157 -35.65 -19.46 -29.82
C PRO A 157 -35.97 -20.82 -30.48
N PRO A 158 -36.09 -20.89 -31.82
CA PRO A 158 -36.65 -22.06 -32.52
C PRO A 158 -35.79 -23.32 -32.43
N ASP A 159 -34.53 -23.20 -32.00
CA ASP A 159 -33.61 -24.31 -31.76
C ASP A 159 -33.81 -25.01 -30.40
N LEU A 160 -34.68 -24.47 -29.52
CA LEU A 160 -34.98 -25.00 -28.19
C LEU A 160 -36.48 -25.20 -27.97
N ASN A 161 -36.86 -26.21 -27.20
CA ASN A 161 -38.18 -26.23 -26.56
C ASN A 161 -38.19 -25.48 -25.23
N GLU A 162 -39.38 -25.15 -24.76
CA GLU A 162 -39.65 -24.28 -23.61
C GLU A 162 -39.05 -24.83 -22.30
N ALA A 163 -39.03 -26.16 -22.14
CA ALA A 163 -38.41 -26.83 -20.99
C ALA A 163 -36.87 -26.81 -21.04
N GLN A 164 -36.27 -26.82 -22.24
CA GLN A 164 -34.84 -26.56 -22.42
C GLN A 164 -34.53 -25.08 -22.15
N TRP A 165 -35.35 -24.17 -22.64
CA TRP A 165 -35.21 -22.72 -22.45
C TRP A 165 -35.28 -22.34 -20.97
N ALA A 166 -36.30 -22.80 -20.24
CA ALA A 166 -36.38 -22.64 -18.78
C ALA A 166 -35.17 -23.24 -18.04
N ASN A 167 -34.62 -24.37 -18.51
CA ASN A 167 -33.40 -24.95 -17.95
C ASN A 167 -32.12 -24.16 -18.29
N LEU A 168 -32.06 -23.46 -19.41
CA LEU A 168 -30.97 -22.56 -19.81
C LEU A 168 -31.01 -21.25 -19.03
N LEU A 169 -32.19 -20.69 -18.79
CA LEU A 169 -32.41 -19.47 -18.02
C LEU A 169 -32.23 -19.68 -16.51
N PHE A 170 -32.97 -20.62 -15.91
CA PHE A 170 -33.15 -20.69 -14.45
C PHE A 170 -32.51 -21.90 -13.77
N GLY A 171 -32.05 -22.87 -14.54
CA GLY A 171 -31.40 -24.08 -14.02
C GLY A 171 -30.13 -23.78 -13.20
N LYS A 172 -29.84 -24.65 -12.23
CA LYS A 172 -28.64 -24.51 -11.36
C LYS A 172 -27.50 -25.44 -11.74
N ASN A 173 -27.71 -26.36 -12.69
CA ASN A 173 -26.71 -27.32 -13.14
C ASN A 173 -25.85 -26.76 -14.29
N CYS A 174 -24.55 -27.03 -14.25
CA CYS A 174 -23.65 -26.90 -15.40
C CYS A 174 -23.99 -27.99 -16.43
N TYR A 175 -24.16 -27.62 -17.70
CA TYR A 175 -24.53 -28.54 -18.78
C TYR A 175 -23.51 -29.68 -18.96
N PHE A 176 -22.22 -29.35 -18.94
CA PHE A 176 -21.11 -30.29 -19.21
C PHE A 176 -20.80 -31.26 -18.06
N CYS A 177 -20.78 -30.78 -16.81
CA CYS A 177 -20.36 -31.60 -15.65
C CYS A 177 -21.48 -31.90 -14.64
N GLY A 178 -22.73 -31.52 -14.92
CA GLY A 178 -23.92 -31.78 -14.10
C GLY A 178 -23.97 -31.07 -12.73
N ARG A 179 -22.83 -30.62 -12.19
CA ARG A 179 -22.71 -30.03 -10.85
C ARG A 179 -23.56 -28.77 -10.69
N ASN A 180 -24.18 -28.66 -9.52
CA ASN A 180 -24.86 -27.45 -9.08
C ASN A 180 -23.84 -26.31 -8.94
N THR A 181 -24.13 -25.18 -9.59
CA THR A 181 -23.28 -23.99 -9.70
C THR A 181 -24.13 -22.78 -9.29
N PRO A 182 -23.79 -22.06 -8.20
CA PRO A 182 -24.50 -20.86 -7.78
C PRO A 182 -24.50 -19.80 -8.89
N ALA A 183 -25.57 -19.00 -9.01
CA ALA A 183 -25.77 -18.04 -10.10
C ALA A 183 -24.55 -17.14 -10.36
N VAL A 184 -23.94 -16.59 -9.30
CA VAL A 184 -22.72 -15.75 -9.37
C VAL A 184 -21.48 -16.43 -9.96
N ASN A 185 -21.49 -17.76 -10.08
CA ASN A 185 -20.40 -18.59 -10.63
C ASN A 185 -20.81 -19.29 -11.95
N GLN A 186 -22.00 -18.99 -12.49
CA GLN A 186 -22.46 -19.49 -13.76
C GLN A 186 -21.87 -18.65 -14.91
N THR A 187 -21.59 -19.31 -16.02
CA THR A 187 -21.11 -18.68 -17.25
C THR A 187 -22.03 -19.10 -18.38
N TYR A 188 -22.52 -18.11 -19.13
CA TYR A 188 -23.47 -18.26 -20.23
C TYR A 188 -22.74 -17.98 -21.54
N ALA A 189 -22.86 -18.89 -22.52
CA ALA A 189 -22.43 -18.66 -23.89
C ALA A 189 -23.68 -18.62 -24.77
N TRP A 190 -24.35 -17.47 -24.76
CA TRP A 190 -25.71 -17.29 -25.33
C TRP A 190 -25.81 -17.64 -26.82
N GLN A 191 -24.76 -17.40 -27.62
CA GLN A 191 -24.71 -17.74 -29.04
C GLN A 191 -24.71 -19.27 -29.31
N ALA A 192 -24.38 -20.10 -28.31
CA ALA A 192 -24.36 -21.55 -28.42
C ALA A 192 -25.36 -22.24 -27.48
N ARG A 193 -26.29 -21.48 -26.88
CA ARG A 193 -27.35 -21.96 -25.97
C ARG A 193 -26.86 -22.79 -24.76
N VAL A 194 -25.64 -22.58 -24.27
CA VAL A 194 -25.09 -23.35 -23.13
C VAL A 194 -24.81 -22.49 -21.90
N ARG A 195 -24.99 -23.11 -20.73
CA ARG A 195 -24.59 -22.57 -19.44
C ARG A 195 -23.77 -23.58 -18.64
N GLY A 196 -22.61 -23.17 -18.17
CA GLY A 196 -21.73 -23.98 -17.34
C GLY A 196 -21.26 -23.28 -16.08
N CYS A 197 -20.36 -23.92 -15.35
CA CYS A 197 -19.38 -23.20 -14.53
C CYS A 197 -18.23 -22.75 -15.43
N PHE A 198 -17.58 -21.64 -15.10
CA PHE A 198 -16.54 -20.99 -15.92
C PHE A 198 -15.52 -21.96 -16.54
N LYS A 199 -14.97 -22.89 -15.73
CA LYS A 199 -13.97 -23.87 -16.18
C LYS A 199 -14.46 -24.85 -17.25
N CYS A 200 -15.76 -25.16 -17.30
CA CYS A 200 -16.32 -26.03 -18.34
C CYS A 200 -16.65 -25.25 -19.61
N VAL A 201 -17.16 -24.02 -19.50
CA VAL A 201 -17.41 -23.18 -20.69
C VAL A 201 -16.08 -22.82 -21.37
N LEU A 202 -15.07 -22.39 -20.62
CA LEU A 202 -13.75 -22.08 -21.17
C LEU A 202 -13.05 -23.30 -21.81
N ALA A 203 -13.35 -24.51 -21.34
CA ALA A 203 -12.81 -25.74 -21.93
C ALA A 203 -13.50 -26.16 -23.23
N GLU A 204 -14.81 -25.93 -23.36
CA GLU A 204 -15.57 -26.19 -24.60
C GLU A 204 -15.32 -25.11 -25.67
N PHE A 205 -14.96 -23.91 -25.25
CA PHE A 205 -14.62 -22.76 -26.10
C PHE A 205 -13.11 -22.53 -26.18
N SER A 206 -12.32 -23.61 -26.29
CA SER A 206 -10.85 -23.55 -26.18
C SER A 206 -10.13 -22.91 -27.37
N ILE A 207 -10.83 -22.43 -28.39
CA ILE A 207 -10.25 -21.88 -29.62
C ILE A 207 -10.07 -20.36 -29.50
N SER A 208 -8.83 -19.90 -29.71
CA SER A 208 -8.46 -18.48 -29.77
C SER A 208 -8.18 -18.02 -31.21
N GLN A 209 -8.00 -16.71 -31.41
CA GLN A 209 -7.67 -16.10 -32.72
C GLN A 209 -6.28 -16.48 -33.28
N GLN A 210 -5.51 -17.36 -32.61
CA GLN A 210 -4.16 -17.74 -33.01
C GLN A 210 -4.12 -18.95 -33.98
N HIS A 211 -5.28 -19.47 -34.40
CA HIS A 211 -5.36 -20.63 -35.32
C HIS A 211 -5.54 -20.22 -36.79
N THR A 212 -4.85 -20.94 -37.68
CA THR A 212 -4.61 -20.57 -39.08
C THR A 212 -5.80 -20.88 -40.02
N LEU A 213 -6.84 -20.05 -39.99
CA LEU A 213 -7.94 -20.08 -40.96
C LEU A 213 -8.10 -18.72 -41.67
N ALA A 214 -8.87 -18.72 -42.78
CA ALA A 214 -9.41 -17.50 -43.35
C ALA A 214 -10.35 -16.82 -42.33
N ARG A 215 -10.11 -15.53 -42.08
CA ARG A 215 -10.79 -14.73 -41.05
C ARG A 215 -12.33 -14.78 -41.11
N SER A 216 -12.89 -14.88 -42.31
CA SER A 216 -14.33 -14.90 -42.57
C SER A 216 -15.08 -16.03 -41.85
N ILE A 217 -14.56 -17.26 -41.83
CA ILE A 217 -15.25 -18.38 -41.15
C ILE A 217 -15.14 -18.26 -39.63
N PHE A 218 -14.03 -17.71 -39.14
CA PHE A 218 -13.80 -17.55 -37.71
C PHE A 218 -14.84 -16.61 -37.05
N GLU A 219 -15.30 -15.60 -37.79
CA GLU A 219 -16.32 -14.66 -37.35
C GLU A 219 -17.73 -15.29 -37.29
N LEU A 220 -17.98 -16.40 -38.02
CA LEU A 220 -19.24 -17.16 -38.01
C LEU A 220 -19.43 -18.04 -36.77
N ILE A 221 -18.35 -18.52 -36.14
CA ILE A 221 -18.42 -19.53 -35.09
C ILE A 221 -19.05 -18.95 -33.81
N PRO A 222 -19.97 -19.65 -33.11
CA PRO A 222 -20.53 -19.20 -31.83
C PRO A 222 -19.43 -18.91 -30.79
N SER A 223 -19.51 -17.74 -30.16
CA SER A 223 -18.47 -17.22 -29.28
C SER A 223 -19.03 -16.70 -27.95
N PHE A 224 -18.19 -16.66 -26.92
CA PHE A 224 -18.44 -15.91 -25.69
C PHE A 224 -17.23 -15.06 -25.29
N THR A 225 -17.46 -13.99 -24.54
CA THR A 225 -16.41 -13.02 -24.17
C THR A 225 -16.16 -13.06 -22.66
N VAL A 226 -14.92 -13.31 -22.26
CA VAL A 226 -14.48 -13.22 -20.86
C VAL A 226 -14.13 -11.76 -20.56
N ARG A 227 -14.98 -11.10 -19.76
CA ARG A 227 -14.86 -9.68 -19.38
C ARG A 227 -13.91 -9.50 -18.18
N TYR A 228 -13.60 -8.24 -17.82
CA TYR A 228 -12.82 -7.94 -16.62
C TYR A 228 -13.51 -8.50 -15.35
N GLY A 229 -12.73 -8.95 -14.38
CA GLY A 229 -13.23 -9.63 -13.16
C GLY A 229 -13.61 -11.11 -13.35
N GLN A 230 -13.64 -11.62 -14.58
CA GLN A 230 -13.86 -13.04 -14.88
C GLN A 230 -12.54 -13.74 -15.22
N GLY A 231 -12.31 -14.94 -14.66
CA GLY A 231 -11.12 -15.75 -14.93
C GLY A 231 -9.79 -15.12 -14.51
N ARG A 232 -8.70 -15.59 -15.11
CA ARG A 232 -7.35 -15.01 -14.98
C ARG A 232 -7.13 -13.93 -16.05
N ARG A 233 -6.06 -13.14 -15.92
CA ARG A 233 -5.63 -12.16 -16.95
C ARG A 233 -5.36 -12.82 -18.32
N SER A 234 -4.88 -14.06 -18.32
CA SER A 234 -4.69 -14.91 -19.51
C SER A 234 -5.98 -15.30 -20.22
N ASP A 235 -7.10 -15.33 -19.49
CA ASP A 235 -8.35 -15.94 -19.97
C ASP A 235 -9.26 -14.89 -20.65
N ARG A 236 -8.81 -13.63 -20.76
CA ARG A 236 -9.61 -12.50 -21.26
C ARG A 236 -9.68 -12.48 -22.78
N GLY A 237 -10.82 -12.01 -23.31
CA GLY A 237 -11.04 -11.87 -24.75
C GLY A 237 -12.21 -12.72 -25.26
N VAL A 238 -12.26 -12.92 -26.57
CA VAL A 238 -13.31 -13.70 -27.25
C VAL A 238 -12.84 -15.13 -27.46
N HIS A 239 -13.67 -16.09 -27.06
CA HIS A 239 -13.42 -17.53 -27.10
C HIS A 239 -14.49 -18.21 -27.96
N TYR A 240 -14.09 -19.21 -28.76
CA TYR A 240 -14.92 -19.75 -29.85
C TYR A 240 -15.19 -21.24 -29.66
N HIS A 241 -16.43 -21.66 -29.96
CA HIS A 241 -16.93 -23.01 -29.68
C HIS A 241 -16.16 -24.09 -30.46
N GLY A 242 -15.45 -24.97 -29.75
CA GLY A 242 -14.51 -25.92 -30.35
C GLY A 242 -15.17 -26.94 -31.28
N ALA A 243 -16.33 -27.48 -30.89
CA ALA A 243 -17.06 -28.43 -31.73
C ALA A 243 -17.47 -27.82 -33.08
N THR A 244 -18.07 -26.62 -33.06
CA THR A 244 -18.50 -25.91 -34.28
C THR A 244 -17.29 -25.45 -35.12
N TYR A 245 -16.18 -25.05 -34.48
CA TYR A 245 -14.93 -24.77 -35.20
C TYR A 245 -14.48 -25.98 -36.03
N HIS A 246 -14.41 -27.17 -35.42
CA HIS A 246 -13.99 -28.38 -36.13
C HIS A 246 -14.99 -28.80 -37.23
N GLU A 247 -16.30 -28.68 -36.97
CA GLU A 247 -17.35 -28.95 -37.96
C GLU A 247 -17.26 -28.02 -39.17
N PHE A 248 -17.04 -26.72 -38.95
CA PHE A 248 -16.92 -25.72 -40.02
C PHE A 248 -15.64 -25.91 -40.83
N VAL A 249 -14.52 -26.26 -40.18
CA VAL A 249 -13.25 -26.60 -40.86
C VAL A 249 -13.39 -27.82 -41.75
N GLU A 250 -14.01 -28.90 -41.26
CA GLU A 250 -14.23 -30.09 -42.09
C GLU A 250 -15.28 -29.84 -43.20
N THR A 251 -16.19 -28.88 -43.02
CA THR A 251 -17.15 -28.47 -44.05
C THR A 251 -16.48 -27.64 -45.14
N GLU A 252 -15.65 -26.66 -44.78
CA GLU A 252 -14.84 -25.87 -45.72
C GLU A 252 -13.96 -26.78 -46.60
N LYS A 253 -13.28 -27.77 -46.02
CA LYS A 253 -12.46 -28.74 -46.76
C LYS A 253 -13.22 -29.55 -47.81
N ARG A 254 -14.54 -29.76 -47.62
CA ARG A 254 -15.40 -30.48 -48.59
C ARG A 254 -15.91 -29.56 -49.70
N LEU A 255 -16.07 -28.26 -49.42
CA LEU A 255 -16.61 -27.26 -50.36
C LEU A 255 -15.51 -26.72 -51.29
N THR A 256 -15.11 -27.56 -52.25
CA THR A 256 -14.10 -27.22 -53.27
C THR A 256 -14.58 -26.21 -54.31
N ASN A 257 -15.89 -26.06 -54.51
CA ASN A 257 -16.48 -25.07 -55.40
C ASN A 257 -16.64 -23.71 -54.68
N LEU A 258 -16.11 -22.64 -55.29
CA LEU A 258 -16.19 -21.28 -54.75
C LEU A 258 -17.63 -20.75 -54.62
N GLU A 259 -18.54 -21.12 -55.52
CA GLU A 259 -19.94 -20.68 -55.44
C GLU A 259 -20.70 -21.35 -54.29
N GLU A 260 -20.47 -22.65 -54.09
CA GLU A 260 -21.07 -23.41 -52.99
C GLU A 260 -20.52 -22.96 -51.64
N ARG A 261 -19.19 -22.76 -51.55
CA ARG A 261 -18.53 -22.18 -50.37
C ARG A 261 -19.05 -20.78 -50.06
N LYS A 262 -19.32 -19.94 -51.08
CA LYS A 262 -19.94 -18.63 -50.86
C LYS A 262 -21.38 -18.76 -50.34
N LYS A 263 -22.24 -19.54 -51.00
CA LYS A 263 -23.65 -19.76 -50.57
C LYS A 263 -23.72 -20.24 -49.12
N TRP A 264 -22.88 -21.21 -48.75
CA TRP A 264 -22.79 -21.70 -47.38
C TRP A 264 -22.32 -20.62 -46.38
N VAL A 265 -21.33 -19.80 -46.73
CA VAL A 265 -20.91 -18.65 -45.89
C VAL A 265 -22.03 -17.62 -45.74
N ASP A 266 -22.74 -17.29 -46.81
CA ASP A 266 -23.86 -16.34 -46.79
C ASP A 266 -25.00 -16.89 -45.89
N GLU A 267 -25.34 -18.17 -46.00
CA GLU A 267 -26.31 -18.88 -45.12
C GLU A 267 -25.89 -18.89 -43.64
N GLN A 268 -24.63 -19.26 -43.34
CA GLN A 268 -24.13 -19.25 -41.96
C GLN A 268 -24.03 -17.83 -41.37
N THR A 269 -23.84 -16.80 -42.21
CA THR A 269 -23.84 -15.40 -41.78
C THR A 269 -25.22 -14.99 -41.26
N LEU A 270 -26.29 -15.35 -41.96
CA LEU A 270 -27.67 -15.07 -41.53
C LEU A 270 -28.00 -15.77 -40.19
N ILE A 271 -27.65 -17.05 -40.06
CA ILE A 271 -27.82 -17.82 -38.81
C ILE A 271 -27.03 -17.18 -37.66
N LYS A 272 -25.78 -16.77 -37.92
CA LYS A 272 -24.94 -16.08 -36.94
C LYS A 272 -25.53 -14.74 -36.51
N GLU A 273 -26.08 -13.96 -37.44
CA GLU A 273 -26.74 -12.70 -37.11
C GLU A 273 -27.94 -12.88 -36.16
N GLU A 274 -28.82 -13.86 -36.43
CA GLU A 274 -29.96 -14.15 -35.55
C GLU A 274 -29.52 -14.62 -34.16
N LEU A 275 -28.52 -15.51 -34.10
CA LEU A 275 -27.92 -15.96 -32.85
C LEU A 275 -27.29 -14.80 -32.06
N VAL A 276 -26.66 -13.82 -32.72
CA VAL A 276 -26.07 -12.63 -32.08
C VAL A 276 -27.16 -11.68 -31.58
N LYS A 277 -28.20 -11.40 -32.38
CA LYS A 277 -29.33 -10.54 -32.00
C LYS A 277 -30.02 -11.08 -30.73
N HIS A 278 -30.44 -12.34 -30.77
CA HIS A 278 -31.08 -13.01 -29.62
C HIS A 278 -30.13 -13.14 -28.41
N ALA A 279 -28.83 -13.42 -28.63
CA ALA A 279 -27.86 -13.46 -27.53
C ALA A 279 -27.70 -12.12 -26.81
N ALA A 280 -27.76 -10.99 -27.53
CA ALA A 280 -27.69 -9.66 -26.94
C ALA A 280 -28.95 -9.33 -26.11
N GLU A 281 -30.13 -9.74 -26.57
CA GLU A 281 -31.38 -9.65 -25.78
C GLU A 281 -31.29 -10.46 -24.47
N CYS A 282 -30.72 -11.67 -24.54
CA CYS A 282 -30.52 -12.54 -23.37
C CYS A 282 -29.49 -11.97 -22.37
N GLU A 283 -28.37 -11.42 -22.84
CA GLU A 283 -27.38 -10.77 -21.98
C GLU A 283 -27.98 -9.51 -21.33
N LYS A 284 -28.76 -8.71 -22.07
CA LYS A 284 -29.46 -7.51 -21.58
C LYS A 284 -30.53 -7.84 -20.53
N TRP A 285 -31.36 -8.85 -20.76
CA TRP A 285 -32.38 -9.30 -19.79
C TRP A 285 -31.75 -9.84 -18.51
N LEU A 286 -30.70 -10.67 -18.64
CA LEU A 286 -30.00 -11.21 -17.47
C LEU A 286 -29.27 -10.09 -16.70
N GLY A 287 -28.73 -9.08 -17.39
CA GLY A 287 -28.16 -7.87 -16.79
C GLY A 287 -29.19 -7.13 -15.93
N LYS A 288 -30.30 -6.68 -16.53
CA LYS A 288 -31.42 -6.03 -15.82
C LYS A 288 -31.83 -6.78 -14.55
N ARG A 289 -32.00 -8.12 -14.65
CA ARG A 289 -32.45 -8.96 -13.53
C ARG A 289 -31.40 -9.10 -12.43
N GLN A 290 -30.11 -9.00 -12.75
CA GLN A 290 -29.03 -8.96 -11.76
C GLN A 290 -28.92 -7.58 -11.11
N GLU A 291 -29.09 -6.51 -11.86
CA GLU A 291 -29.10 -5.11 -11.41
C GLU A 291 -30.24 -4.88 -10.41
N ALA A 292 -31.49 -5.13 -10.80
CA ALA A 292 -32.65 -4.99 -9.92
C ALA A 292 -32.54 -5.83 -8.63
N ARG A 293 -31.93 -7.01 -8.69
CA ARG A 293 -31.69 -7.86 -7.51
C ARG A 293 -30.54 -7.37 -6.62
N ALA A 294 -29.59 -6.60 -7.18
CA ALA A 294 -28.56 -5.91 -6.42
C ALA A 294 -29.12 -4.65 -5.73
N GLU A 295 -29.98 -3.90 -6.42
CA GLU A 295 -30.71 -2.74 -5.89
C GLU A 295 -31.59 -3.16 -4.69
N GLU A 296 -32.44 -4.17 -4.86
CA GLU A 296 -33.26 -4.75 -3.77
C GLU A 296 -32.41 -5.13 -2.54
N LEU A 297 -31.21 -5.65 -2.77
CA LEU A 297 -30.29 -6.06 -1.71
C LEU A 297 -29.58 -4.88 -1.02
N GLU A 298 -29.25 -3.80 -1.76
CA GLU A 298 -28.64 -2.62 -1.16
C GLU A 298 -29.67 -1.70 -0.49
N GLU A 299 -30.92 -1.70 -0.96
CA GLU A 299 -32.04 -1.08 -0.26
C GLU A 299 -32.30 -1.77 1.09
N MET A 300 -32.42 -3.12 1.10
CA MET A 300 -32.51 -3.90 2.36
C MET A 300 -31.32 -3.64 3.30
N ARG A 301 -30.09 -3.47 2.77
CA ARG A 301 -28.93 -3.10 3.59
C ARG A 301 -29.05 -1.68 4.14
N SER A 302 -29.52 -0.73 3.34
CA SER A 302 -29.60 0.68 3.72
C SER A 302 -30.70 0.96 4.75
N GLN A 303 -31.85 0.29 4.62
CA GLN A 303 -32.86 0.23 5.68
C GLN A 303 -32.27 -0.33 7.00
N ARG A 304 -31.48 -1.41 6.94
CA ARG A 304 -30.80 -1.96 8.12
C ARG A 304 -29.72 -1.02 8.70
N LYS A 305 -28.98 -0.27 7.88
CA LYS A 305 -28.06 0.79 8.36
C LYS A 305 -28.81 1.90 9.10
N LEU A 306 -29.99 2.31 8.63
CA LEU A 306 -30.82 3.33 9.26
C LEU A 306 -31.39 2.86 10.61
N ILE A 307 -31.86 1.61 10.70
CA ILE A 307 -32.28 1.01 11.98
C ILE A 307 -31.09 0.92 12.94
N LEU A 308 -29.91 0.48 12.47
CA LEU A 308 -28.69 0.41 13.28
C LEU A 308 -28.26 1.79 13.82
N ARG A 309 -28.34 2.85 13.02
CA ARG A 309 -28.09 4.24 13.47
C ARG A 309 -28.99 4.59 14.67
N ARG A 310 -30.31 4.45 14.49
CA ARG A 310 -31.28 4.81 15.53
C ARG A 310 -31.04 4.04 16.83
N ARG A 311 -30.75 2.73 16.74
CA ARG A 311 -30.42 1.89 17.91
C ARG A 311 -29.14 2.30 18.63
N ILE A 312 -28.18 2.91 17.94
CA ILE A 312 -26.96 3.45 18.55
C ILE A 312 -27.23 4.82 19.19
N GLU A 313 -28.07 5.65 18.58
CA GLU A 313 -28.52 6.93 19.15
C GLU A 313 -29.38 6.68 20.42
N GLU A 314 -30.24 5.65 20.42
CA GLU A 314 -30.99 5.15 21.58
C GLU A 314 -30.08 4.74 22.77
N LEU A 315 -28.81 4.39 22.52
CA LEU A 315 -27.80 4.08 23.56
C LEU A 315 -27.07 5.31 24.12
N GLY A 316 -27.43 6.54 23.71
CA GLY A 316 -26.78 7.77 24.19
C GLY A 316 -25.42 8.07 23.54
N PHE A 317 -25.25 7.69 22.27
CA PHE A 317 -24.17 8.20 21.42
C PHE A 317 -24.71 9.32 20.51
N THR A 318 -23.96 10.42 20.37
CA THR A 318 -24.37 11.55 19.54
C THR A 318 -24.33 11.20 18.06
N SER A 319 -25.25 11.73 17.26
CA SER A 319 -25.29 11.50 15.81
C SER A 319 -23.95 11.83 15.13
N THR A 320 -23.24 12.88 15.59
CA THR A 320 -21.89 13.23 15.11
C THR A 320 -20.89 12.08 15.25
N LEU A 321 -20.85 11.41 16.41
CA LEU A 321 -19.97 10.25 16.63
C LEU A 321 -20.43 9.03 15.82
N VAL A 322 -21.74 8.88 15.60
CA VAL A 322 -22.30 7.81 14.75
C VAL A 322 -21.96 8.04 13.28
N ASP A 323 -22.02 9.28 12.78
CA ASP A 323 -21.62 9.66 11.43
C ASP A 323 -20.13 9.36 11.18
N LEU A 324 -19.26 9.72 12.13
CA LEU A 324 -17.82 9.46 12.04
C LEU A 324 -17.49 7.95 12.14
N ALA A 325 -18.17 7.21 13.02
CA ALA A 325 -18.07 5.76 13.05
C ALA A 325 -18.54 5.12 11.73
N PHE A 326 -19.63 5.61 11.14
CA PHE A 326 -20.19 5.12 9.87
C PHE A 326 -19.32 5.47 8.66
N GLN A 327 -18.48 6.52 8.74
CA GLN A 327 -17.48 6.82 7.72
C GLN A 327 -16.25 5.89 7.80
N ASN A 328 -15.96 5.33 8.98
CA ASN A 328 -14.80 4.46 9.18
C ASN A 328 -15.08 2.99 8.77
N ARG A 329 -14.19 2.43 7.92
CA ARG A 329 -14.22 1.03 7.48
C ARG A 329 -14.11 0.01 8.62
N GLU A 330 -13.40 0.34 9.70
CA GLU A 330 -13.20 -0.49 10.89
C GLU A 330 -14.53 -0.84 11.57
N PHE A 331 -15.46 0.12 11.62
CA PHE A 331 -16.80 -0.07 12.21
C PHE A 331 -17.60 -1.14 11.46
N TRP A 332 -17.70 -1.04 10.13
CA TRP A 332 -18.43 -2.02 9.32
C TRP A 332 -17.76 -3.40 9.29
N ALA A 333 -16.43 -3.44 9.39
CA ALA A 333 -15.64 -4.67 9.49
C ALA A 333 -15.83 -5.41 10.84
N ALA A 334 -16.31 -4.73 11.88
CA ALA A 334 -16.54 -5.34 13.19
C ALA A 334 -17.54 -6.52 13.10
N THR A 335 -17.18 -7.65 13.73
CA THR A 335 -17.91 -8.92 13.60
C THR A 335 -19.37 -8.80 14.05
N CYS A 336 -19.64 -8.03 15.12
CA CYS A 336 -20.98 -7.74 15.61
C CYS A 336 -21.81 -7.01 14.52
N ILE A 337 -21.35 -5.87 14.03
CA ILE A 337 -21.99 -5.05 12.99
C ILE A 337 -22.26 -5.87 11.72
N THR A 338 -21.23 -6.55 11.20
CA THR A 338 -21.34 -7.44 10.03
C THR A 338 -22.29 -8.63 10.26
N SER A 339 -22.50 -9.09 11.50
CA SER A 339 -23.46 -10.16 11.81
C SER A 339 -24.91 -9.66 11.91
N VAL A 340 -25.11 -8.45 12.43
CA VAL A 340 -26.43 -7.81 12.58
C VAL A 340 -27.02 -7.47 11.22
N LEU A 341 -26.24 -6.81 10.34
CA LEU A 341 -26.70 -6.38 9.00
C LEU A 341 -27.09 -7.52 8.05
N LYS A 342 -26.68 -8.77 8.36
CA LYS A 342 -27.07 -9.97 7.60
C LYS A 342 -28.49 -10.46 7.91
N LYS A 343 -29.14 -9.92 8.95
CA LYS A 343 -30.49 -10.27 9.40
C LYS A 343 -31.32 -9.00 9.57
N ASP A 344 -32.63 -9.17 9.74
CA ASP A 344 -33.52 -8.07 10.13
C ASP A 344 -33.34 -7.76 11.62
N ILE A 345 -33.16 -6.47 11.93
CA ILE A 345 -32.78 -5.98 13.25
C ILE A 345 -34.01 -5.90 14.18
N THR A 346 -34.58 -7.06 14.45
CA THR A 346 -35.63 -7.27 15.47
C THR A 346 -35.04 -7.14 16.87
N ASP A 347 -35.86 -6.84 17.89
CA ASP A 347 -35.41 -6.65 19.27
C ASP A 347 -34.63 -7.85 19.81
N ARG A 348 -35.01 -9.07 19.42
CA ARG A 348 -34.30 -10.32 19.76
C ARG A 348 -32.91 -10.44 19.12
N VAL A 349 -32.72 -9.89 17.92
CA VAL A 349 -31.40 -9.84 17.27
C VAL A 349 -30.56 -8.72 17.88
N TRP A 350 -31.18 -7.58 18.17
CA TRP A 350 -30.53 -6.44 18.80
C TRP A 350 -30.02 -6.76 20.22
N ALA A 351 -30.85 -7.31 21.10
CA ALA A 351 -30.48 -7.66 22.47
C ALA A 351 -29.34 -8.70 22.58
N GLY A 352 -29.09 -9.47 21.51
CA GLY A 352 -27.94 -10.39 21.42
C GLY A 352 -26.64 -9.73 20.93
N ALA A 353 -26.68 -8.48 20.49
CA ALA A 353 -25.56 -7.73 19.93
C ALA A 353 -25.28 -6.39 20.62
N GLU A 354 -26.27 -5.82 21.32
CA GLU A 354 -26.27 -4.48 21.93
C GLU A 354 -24.96 -4.14 22.67
N GLU A 355 -24.55 -4.94 23.64
CA GLU A 355 -23.32 -4.68 24.42
C GLU A 355 -22.04 -4.74 23.55
N GLN A 356 -22.03 -5.54 22.49
CA GLN A 356 -20.91 -5.59 21.54
C GLN A 356 -20.89 -4.37 20.61
N VAL A 357 -22.06 -3.84 20.21
CA VAL A 357 -22.17 -2.61 19.43
C VAL A 357 -21.77 -1.40 20.29
N LYS A 358 -22.24 -1.36 21.53
CA LYS A 358 -21.88 -0.37 22.55
C LYS A 358 -20.39 -0.37 22.85
N GLY A 359 -19.75 -1.54 22.98
CA GLY A 359 -18.29 -1.66 23.16
C GLY A 359 -17.50 -1.11 21.97
N VAL A 360 -17.95 -1.36 20.73
CA VAL A 360 -17.37 -0.72 19.53
C VAL A 360 -17.54 0.80 19.57
N MET A 361 -18.73 1.30 19.88
CA MET A 361 -18.99 2.75 19.96
C MET A 361 -18.24 3.45 21.11
N GLN A 362 -17.96 2.75 22.21
CA GLN A 362 -17.09 3.23 23.29
C GLN A 362 -15.63 3.34 22.81
N ALA A 363 -15.11 2.37 22.06
CA ALA A 363 -13.78 2.46 21.46
C ALA A 363 -13.68 3.63 20.47
N PHE A 364 -14.72 3.85 19.66
CA PHE A 364 -14.82 5.04 18.79
C PHE A 364 -14.88 6.35 19.57
N ARG A 365 -15.64 6.43 20.69
CA ARG A 365 -15.66 7.61 21.56
C ARG A 365 -14.27 7.94 22.13
N LEU A 366 -13.53 6.92 22.59
CA LEU A 366 -12.17 7.08 23.12
C LEU A 366 -11.15 7.45 22.03
N LYS A 367 -11.31 6.94 20.81
CA LYS A 367 -10.51 7.32 19.64
C LYS A 367 -10.75 8.78 19.25
N HIS A 368 -12.01 9.19 19.12
CA HIS A 368 -12.41 10.56 18.80
C HIS A 368 -11.89 11.58 19.82
N ALA A 369 -12.08 11.34 21.12
CA ALA A 369 -11.63 12.26 22.17
C ALA A 369 -10.09 12.47 22.14
N ARG A 370 -9.32 11.45 21.77
CA ARG A 370 -7.87 11.57 21.57
C ARG A 370 -7.53 12.33 20.28
N GLU A 371 -8.26 12.09 19.21
CA GLU A 371 -8.10 12.80 17.93
C GLU A 371 -8.43 14.31 18.09
N GLU A 372 -9.47 14.65 18.85
CA GLU A 372 -9.82 16.04 19.24
C GLU A 372 -8.76 16.68 20.14
N HIS A 373 -8.31 16.00 21.20
CA HIS A 373 -7.29 16.50 22.12
C HIS A 373 -5.96 16.77 21.37
N ASN A 374 -5.50 15.80 20.56
CA ASN A 374 -4.31 15.94 19.73
C ASN A 374 -4.44 17.09 18.72
N HIS A 375 -5.63 17.30 18.14
CA HIS A 375 -5.89 18.38 17.18
C HIS A 375 -5.84 19.77 17.83
N HIS A 376 -6.36 19.93 19.04
CA HIS A 376 -6.26 21.18 19.80
C HIS A 376 -4.82 21.43 20.27
N LEU A 377 -4.13 20.41 20.78
CA LEU A 377 -2.71 20.52 21.16
C LEU A 377 -1.84 20.89 19.94
N GLN A 378 -2.05 20.27 18.78
CA GLN A 378 -1.33 20.61 17.55
C GLN A 378 -1.57 22.07 17.11
N LYS A 379 -2.81 22.57 17.22
CA LYS A 379 -3.12 24.00 16.99
C LYS A 379 -2.37 24.90 17.98
N ARG A 380 -2.37 24.56 19.27
CA ARG A 380 -1.68 25.32 20.32
C ARG A 380 -0.16 25.40 20.08
N ILE A 381 0.47 24.25 19.79
CA ILE A 381 1.89 24.16 19.44
C ILE A 381 2.20 24.99 18.17
N LYS A 382 1.30 25.03 17.18
CA LYS A 382 1.48 25.90 16.00
C LYS A 382 1.35 27.39 16.28
N MET A 383 0.55 27.79 17.27
CA MET A 383 0.48 29.18 17.73
C MET A 383 1.74 29.57 18.49
N PHE A 384 2.24 28.71 19.39
CA PHE A 384 3.52 28.89 20.09
C PHE A 384 4.69 28.97 19.09
N GLN A 385 4.77 28.03 18.13
CA GLN A 385 5.77 28.05 17.08
C GLN A 385 5.77 29.38 16.32
N LYS A 386 4.61 29.91 15.93
CA LYS A 386 4.53 31.19 15.23
C LYS A 386 5.03 32.37 16.08
N ALA A 387 4.79 32.35 17.39
CA ALA A 387 5.26 33.39 18.31
C ALA A 387 6.77 33.30 18.53
N TYR A 388 7.29 32.08 18.75
CA TYR A 388 8.72 31.81 18.85
C TYR A 388 9.48 32.15 17.55
N ASP A 389 8.98 31.74 16.38
CA ASP A 389 9.60 32.05 15.09
C ASP A 389 9.68 33.58 14.89
N ALA A 390 8.67 34.33 15.32
CA ALA A 390 8.67 35.80 15.28
C ALA A 390 9.64 36.43 16.30
N PHE A 391 9.84 35.83 17.48
CA PHE A 391 10.89 36.22 18.43
C PHE A 391 12.29 36.00 17.84
N VAL A 392 12.53 34.86 17.18
CA VAL A 392 13.82 34.58 16.52
C VAL A 392 14.13 35.60 15.41
N GLU A 393 13.11 36.13 14.73
CA GLU A 393 13.29 37.17 13.72
C GLU A 393 13.63 38.57 14.27
N THR A 394 13.56 38.80 15.59
CA THR A 394 14.05 40.05 16.23
C THR A 394 15.47 39.94 16.80
N GLN A 395 16.03 38.74 16.92
CA GLN A 395 17.36 38.53 17.52
C GLN A 395 18.52 38.85 16.56
N PRO A 396 19.70 39.25 17.08
CA PRO A 396 20.95 39.23 16.34
C PRO A 396 21.25 37.83 15.81
N ARG A 397 21.81 37.71 14.61
CA ARG A 397 21.98 36.42 13.91
C ARG A 397 23.15 35.60 14.42
N GLU A 398 24.12 36.30 14.99
CA GLU A 398 25.32 35.79 15.60
C GLU A 398 25.00 35.06 16.92
N LEU A 399 23.84 35.37 17.51
CA LEU A 399 23.33 34.73 18.72
C LEU A 399 22.65 33.41 18.35
N THR A 400 23.18 32.31 18.90
CA THR A 400 22.58 30.98 18.74
C THR A 400 21.41 30.85 19.73
N VAL A 401 20.17 30.80 19.24
CA VAL A 401 18.96 30.64 20.07
C VAL A 401 18.66 29.16 20.32
N ILE A 402 18.19 28.81 21.52
CA ILE A 402 17.68 27.47 21.86
C ILE A 402 16.66 26.96 20.81
N PRO A 403 16.79 25.76 20.24
CA PRO A 403 15.84 25.24 19.26
C PRO A 403 14.46 24.99 19.87
N ILE A 404 13.39 25.23 19.09
CA ILE A 404 11.99 25.09 19.53
C ILE A 404 11.63 23.74 20.17
N ALA A 405 12.29 22.64 19.78
CA ALA A 405 12.03 21.31 20.35
C ALA A 405 12.79 21.07 21.67
N ASP A 406 13.88 21.78 21.92
CA ASP A 406 14.56 21.82 23.21
C ASP A 406 13.80 22.71 24.20
N LEU A 407 13.15 23.79 23.72
CA LEU A 407 12.21 24.57 24.54
C LEU A 407 11.05 23.73 25.09
N PHE A 408 10.59 22.69 24.38
CA PHE A 408 9.57 21.77 24.93
C PHE A 408 10.09 20.88 26.09
N LEU A 409 11.40 20.84 26.32
CA LEU A 409 11.99 20.15 27.47
C LEU A 409 12.13 21.06 28.70
N VAL A 410 11.97 22.38 28.54
CA VAL A 410 11.89 23.35 29.65
C VAL A 410 10.55 23.14 30.39
N PRO A 411 10.55 22.85 31.71
CA PRO A 411 9.34 22.51 32.45
C PRO A 411 8.22 23.54 32.31
N GLU A 412 8.56 24.82 32.42
CA GLU A 412 7.65 25.97 32.38
C GLU A 412 6.92 26.05 31.03
N ILE A 413 7.66 25.88 29.94
CA ILE A 413 7.11 25.85 28.57
C ILE A 413 6.24 24.60 28.37
N LYS A 414 6.65 23.45 28.89
CA LYS A 414 5.88 22.20 28.78
C LYS A 414 4.55 22.29 29.56
N GLU A 415 4.57 22.78 30.79
CA GLU A 415 3.36 22.96 31.61
C GLU A 415 2.42 24.01 31.02
N PHE A 416 2.94 25.13 30.51
CA PHE A 416 2.14 26.13 29.81
C PHE A 416 1.42 25.55 28.58
N LEU A 417 2.13 24.81 27.72
CA LEU A 417 1.55 24.21 26.52
C LEU A 417 0.48 23.14 26.83
N LEU A 418 0.71 22.33 27.87
CA LEU A 418 -0.18 21.24 28.29
C LEU A 418 -1.29 21.66 29.28
N SER A 419 -1.41 22.96 29.58
CA SER A 419 -2.44 23.51 30.47
C SER A 419 -3.86 23.16 30.00
N GLU A 420 -4.68 22.57 30.87
CA GLU A 420 -6.08 22.27 30.57
C GLU A 420 -6.99 23.46 30.95
N PRO A 421 -7.98 23.84 30.11
CA PRO A 421 -8.41 23.14 28.89
C PRO A 421 -7.51 23.39 27.68
N ILE A 422 -7.05 22.32 27.01
CA ILE A 422 -6.20 22.43 25.81
C ILE A 422 -6.93 23.04 24.60
N ALA A 423 -8.27 23.02 24.60
CA ALA A 423 -9.10 23.64 23.57
C ALA A 423 -9.12 25.18 23.63
N ASP A 424 -8.81 25.77 24.79
CA ASP A 424 -8.87 27.22 24.99
C ASP A 424 -7.62 27.91 24.38
N PRO A 425 -7.75 29.17 23.92
CA PRO A 425 -6.61 29.94 23.45
C PRO A 425 -5.58 30.10 24.57
N MET A 426 -4.29 30.09 24.20
CA MET A 426 -3.24 30.48 25.15
C MET A 426 -3.45 31.94 25.55
N ASP A 427 -3.24 32.24 26.82
CA ASP A 427 -3.09 33.62 27.25
C ASP A 427 -1.88 34.25 26.55
N LYS A 428 -2.01 35.53 26.17
CA LYS A 428 -0.96 36.27 25.49
C LYS A 428 0.03 36.88 26.49
N GLU A 429 -0.44 37.33 27.65
CA GLU A 429 0.42 37.99 28.64
C GLU A 429 1.44 36.98 29.21
N SER A 430 0.96 35.80 29.59
CA SER A 430 1.79 34.64 29.97
C SER A 430 2.71 34.15 28.84
N LEU A 431 2.28 34.23 27.57
CA LEU A 431 3.11 33.85 26.43
C LEU A 431 4.25 34.85 26.21
N ASP A 432 3.97 36.15 26.28
CA ASP A 432 4.98 37.19 26.12
C ASP A 432 6.03 37.10 27.26
N GLU A 433 5.61 36.88 28.51
CA GLU A 433 6.51 36.63 29.66
C GLU A 433 7.42 35.39 29.44
N LEU A 434 6.88 34.30 28.91
CA LEU A 434 7.68 33.11 28.57
C LEU A 434 8.65 33.34 27.40
N LEU A 435 8.36 34.28 26.48
CA LEU A 435 9.28 34.67 25.41
C LEU A 435 10.42 35.57 25.95
N GLU A 436 10.14 36.44 26.94
CA GLU A 436 11.16 37.28 27.58
C GLU A 436 12.26 36.46 28.28
N ASN A 437 11.93 35.26 28.78
CA ASN A 437 12.87 34.35 29.45
C ASN A 437 13.72 33.46 28.49
N ILE A 438 13.47 33.50 27.17
CA ILE A 438 14.24 32.69 26.18
C ILE A 438 15.77 32.90 26.25
N PRO A 439 16.33 34.09 26.53
CA PRO A 439 17.77 34.26 26.66
C PRO A 439 18.39 33.40 27.78
N GLU A 440 17.74 33.28 28.94
CA GLU A 440 18.22 32.45 30.06
C GLU A 440 18.19 30.96 29.70
N TYR A 441 17.07 30.49 29.13
CA TYR A 441 16.96 29.12 28.59
C TYR A 441 18.00 28.85 27.48
N THR A 442 18.36 29.87 26.70
CA THR A 442 19.39 29.79 25.66
C THR A 442 20.80 29.64 26.25
N GLU A 443 21.15 30.43 27.27
CA GLU A 443 22.45 30.30 27.95
C GLU A 443 22.61 28.92 28.59
N GLU A 444 21.58 28.41 29.27
CA GLU A 444 21.62 27.06 29.85
C GLU A 444 21.72 25.98 28.76
N TRP A 445 20.92 26.07 27.69
CA TRP A 445 20.97 25.11 26.59
C TRP A 445 22.31 25.12 25.85
N VAL A 446 22.92 26.28 25.61
CA VAL A 446 24.26 26.38 24.99
C VAL A 446 25.29 25.69 25.89
N LYS A 447 25.27 25.98 27.19
CA LYS A 447 26.19 25.38 28.19
C LYS A 447 26.04 23.86 28.26
N ASN A 448 24.81 23.35 28.34
CA ASN A 448 24.52 21.92 28.37
C ASN A 448 24.94 21.24 27.06
N SER A 449 24.67 21.86 25.91
CA SER A 449 25.06 21.34 24.59
C SER A 449 26.58 21.33 24.40
N LYS A 450 27.29 22.37 24.86
CA LYS A 450 28.77 22.39 24.92
C LYS A 450 29.32 21.28 25.84
N GLN A 451 28.72 21.03 27.00
CA GLN A 451 29.17 19.97 27.90
C GLN A 451 29.10 18.57 27.23
N VAL A 452 28.10 18.32 26.39
CA VAL A 452 28.02 17.08 25.58
C VAL A 452 29.18 16.99 24.58
N LEU A 453 29.59 18.09 23.95
CA LEU A 453 30.75 18.12 23.05
C LEU A 453 32.08 17.91 23.80
N VAL A 454 32.22 18.49 25.00
CA VAL A 454 33.35 18.25 25.92
C VAL A 454 33.43 16.78 26.31
N ASP A 455 32.29 16.14 26.61
CA ASP A 455 32.24 14.73 27.01
C ASP A 455 32.59 13.78 25.85
N LEU A 456 32.35 14.18 24.59
CA LEU A 456 32.84 13.47 23.41
C LEU A 456 34.37 13.59 23.23
N MET A 457 35.01 14.67 23.71
CA MET A 457 36.46 14.88 23.62
C MET A 457 37.26 14.20 24.74
N LYS A 458 36.69 14.13 25.97
CA LYS A 458 37.35 13.55 27.16
C LYS A 458 38.05 12.19 26.94
N PRO A 459 37.50 11.21 26.17
CA PRO A 459 38.17 9.91 25.96
C PRO A 459 39.54 9.97 25.27
N GLU A 460 39.83 11.04 24.51
CA GLU A 460 41.05 11.17 23.71
C GLU A 460 42.03 12.26 24.22
N ALA A 461 41.68 12.97 25.31
CA ALA A 461 42.47 14.06 25.90
C ALA A 461 43.98 13.76 25.99
N ALA A 462 44.33 12.61 26.57
CA ALA A 462 45.71 12.18 26.77
C ALA A 462 46.45 11.84 25.46
N ALA A 463 45.74 11.47 24.38
CA ALA A 463 46.35 11.24 23.07
C ALA A 463 46.61 12.56 22.34
N LEU A 464 45.78 13.57 22.57
CA LEU A 464 45.94 14.93 22.03
C LEU A 464 47.03 15.73 22.77
N GLY A 465 47.34 15.35 24.01
CA GLY A 465 48.28 16.06 24.89
C GLY A 465 47.63 17.11 25.79
N LEU A 466 46.32 17.02 26.02
CA LEU A 466 45.56 17.93 26.88
C LEU A 466 45.58 17.42 28.33
N GLU A 467 45.99 18.27 29.28
CA GLU A 467 45.99 17.94 30.72
C GLU A 467 44.57 17.89 31.31
N SER A 468 43.66 18.71 30.77
CA SER A 468 42.23 18.75 31.08
C SER A 468 41.43 19.01 29.81
N VAL A 469 40.13 18.66 29.82
CA VAL A 469 39.19 19.04 28.76
C VAL A 469 37.96 19.67 29.41
N ASP A 470 37.74 20.92 29.04
CA ASP A 470 36.76 21.86 29.60
C ASP A 470 36.01 22.60 28.46
N GLU A 471 35.27 23.65 28.79
CA GLU A 471 34.57 24.44 27.76
C GLU A 471 35.53 25.19 26.82
N SER A 472 36.66 25.71 27.32
CA SER A 472 37.65 26.42 26.49
C SER A 472 38.35 25.50 25.48
N SER A 473 38.46 24.21 25.81
CA SER A 473 38.98 23.17 24.92
C SER A 473 38.18 23.01 23.62
N LEU A 474 36.93 23.51 23.57
CA LEU A 474 36.09 23.49 22.36
C LEU A 474 36.46 24.57 21.32
N ASP A 475 37.25 25.58 21.70
CA ASP A 475 37.71 26.64 20.80
C ASP A 475 39.07 26.31 20.16
N LEU A 476 39.73 25.24 20.61
CA LEU A 476 41.00 24.75 20.06
C LEU A 476 40.88 24.30 18.61
N ALA A 477 41.94 24.49 17.81
CA ALA A 477 41.98 24.08 16.41
C ALA A 477 41.78 22.55 16.20
N ILE A 478 41.95 21.77 17.27
CA ILE A 478 41.79 20.31 17.29
C ILE A 478 40.39 19.83 17.74
N ALA A 479 39.47 20.75 18.09
CA ALA A 479 38.09 20.45 18.49
C ALA A 479 37.20 20.08 17.28
N VAL A 480 37.44 18.89 16.71
CA VAL A 480 36.80 18.43 15.47
C VAL A 480 35.78 17.31 15.71
N PHE A 481 34.55 17.57 15.29
CA PHE A 481 33.43 16.61 15.37
C PHE A 481 33.02 16.08 14.00
N LYS A 482 32.31 14.96 14.00
CA LYS A 482 31.67 14.32 12.86
C LYS A 482 30.16 14.28 13.07
N CYS A 483 29.38 14.77 12.11
CA CYS A 483 27.97 14.40 12.04
C CYS A 483 27.82 13.01 11.39
N ILE A 484 27.09 12.11 12.05
CA ILE A 484 26.75 10.77 11.55
C ILE A 484 25.78 10.85 10.35
N SER A 485 24.91 11.86 10.36
CA SER A 485 23.80 12.05 9.41
C SER A 485 24.14 12.95 8.21
N CYS A 486 25.41 13.25 7.97
CA CYS A 486 25.91 13.98 6.80
C CYS A 486 26.78 13.08 5.92
N HIS A 487 26.63 13.21 4.60
CA HIS A 487 27.48 12.51 3.63
C HIS A 487 28.69 13.36 3.24
N ASN A 488 29.75 12.68 2.80
CA ASN A 488 30.91 13.28 2.13
C ASN A 488 31.47 14.52 2.85
N ALA A 489 31.51 15.65 2.14
CA ALA A 489 32.20 16.87 2.54
C ALA A 489 31.65 17.52 3.82
N ASP A 490 30.37 17.30 4.12
CA ASP A 490 29.62 18.07 5.11
C ASP A 490 29.68 17.45 6.52
N ASN A 491 30.29 16.27 6.67
CA ASN A 491 30.35 15.60 7.96
C ASN A 491 31.33 16.23 8.95
N PHE A 492 32.31 17.04 8.49
CA PHE A 492 33.25 17.77 9.34
C PHE A 492 32.55 18.95 10.02
N VAL A 493 32.57 18.99 11.35
CA VAL A 493 31.81 19.96 12.16
C VAL A 493 32.71 20.57 13.25
N SER A 494 32.75 21.90 13.33
CA SER A 494 33.31 22.67 14.45
C SER A 494 32.27 22.87 15.56
N THR A 495 32.69 23.30 16.74
CA THR A 495 31.80 23.57 17.89
C THR A 495 30.61 24.49 17.54
N SER A 496 30.87 25.64 16.93
CA SER A 496 29.80 26.58 16.50
C SER A 496 28.86 25.94 15.46
N ARG A 497 29.42 25.18 14.51
CA ARG A 497 28.64 24.43 13.52
C ARG A 497 27.82 23.31 14.15
N ALA A 498 28.26 22.70 15.26
CA ALA A 498 27.55 21.63 15.96
C ALA A 498 26.29 22.14 16.66
N LEU A 499 26.39 23.29 17.35
CA LEU A 499 25.24 23.93 17.99
C LEU A 499 24.18 24.34 16.95
N ALA A 500 24.60 24.94 15.83
CA ALA A 500 23.72 25.36 14.74
C ALA A 500 23.31 24.25 13.74
N HIS A 501 23.74 23.01 13.93
CA HIS A 501 23.65 21.98 12.88
C HIS A 501 22.20 21.54 12.60
N ALA A 502 21.71 21.69 11.37
CA ALA A 502 20.35 21.26 11.04
C ALA A 502 20.13 19.75 11.28
N CYS A 503 21.18 18.92 11.16
CA CYS A 503 21.07 17.48 11.43
C CYS A 503 20.87 17.14 12.91
N ALA A 504 21.18 18.06 13.84
CA ALA A 504 20.97 17.86 15.26
C ALA A 504 19.51 18.09 15.68
N THR A 505 18.74 18.86 14.90
CA THR A 505 17.37 19.30 15.24
C THR A 505 16.30 18.93 14.19
N ALA A 506 16.68 18.21 13.13
CA ALA A 506 15.78 17.79 12.06
C ALA A 506 15.47 16.29 12.12
N ASP A 507 14.18 15.94 12.03
CA ASP A 507 13.73 14.55 11.91
C ASP A 507 14.00 13.98 10.51
N LYS A 508 15.27 13.64 10.24
CA LYS A 508 15.69 12.97 9.00
C LYS A 508 15.10 11.55 8.85
N TYR A 509 14.45 11.00 9.88
CA TYR A 509 13.94 9.62 9.89
C TYR A 509 12.53 9.52 10.50
N ARG A 510 11.62 10.36 10.03
CA ARG A 510 10.20 10.50 10.47
C ARG A 510 9.40 9.19 10.58
N TYR A 511 9.79 8.18 9.80
CA TYR A 511 9.19 6.83 9.80
C TYR A 511 9.86 5.82 10.75
N ARG A 512 10.97 6.15 11.42
CA ARG A 512 11.76 5.22 12.26
C ARG A 512 11.94 5.69 13.71
N ARG A 513 11.63 6.95 14.06
CA ARG A 513 11.75 7.48 15.45
C ARG A 513 10.44 7.85 16.14
N THR A 514 9.32 7.94 15.42
CA THR A 514 8.00 8.27 16.01
C THR A 514 7.45 7.19 16.97
N GLU A 515 8.08 6.01 17.08
CA GLU A 515 7.81 5.02 18.13
C GLU A 515 8.88 4.97 19.24
N ALA A 516 10.00 5.69 19.09
CA ALA A 516 11.09 5.71 20.07
C ALA A 516 10.83 6.68 21.24
N TYR A 517 10.10 7.77 20.99
CA TYR A 517 9.70 8.72 22.04
C TYR A 517 8.76 8.05 23.06
N SER A 518 9.28 7.82 24.28
CA SER A 518 8.49 7.35 25.43
C SER A 518 7.53 8.41 25.97
N ASP A 519 7.85 9.68 25.74
CA ASP A 519 6.99 10.83 26.03
C ASP A 519 6.02 11.06 24.85
N LEU A 520 4.72 10.92 25.12
CA LEU A 520 3.65 11.08 24.14
C LEU A 520 3.51 12.53 23.66
N ASP A 521 3.76 13.49 24.56
CA ASP A 521 3.54 14.91 24.33
C ASP A 521 4.69 15.48 23.50
N LEU A 522 5.93 15.08 23.82
CA LEU A 522 7.11 15.37 22.98
C LEU A 522 6.93 14.80 21.58
N ARG A 523 6.37 13.59 21.44
CA ARG A 523 6.05 13.03 20.12
C ARG A 523 5.04 13.88 19.35
N LEU A 524 3.99 14.37 20.01
CA LEU A 524 3.01 15.27 19.38
C LEU A 524 3.67 16.61 19.01
N PHE A 525 4.58 17.12 19.84
CA PHE A 525 5.36 18.33 19.57
C PHE A 525 6.30 18.20 18.35
N VAL A 526 7.08 17.11 18.28
CA VAL A 526 7.93 16.79 17.12
C VAL A 526 7.08 16.63 15.86
N THR A 527 5.94 15.93 15.96
CA THR A 527 5.01 15.71 14.84
C THR A 527 4.33 17.00 14.37
N ALA A 528 4.15 17.98 15.25
CA ALA A 528 3.59 19.28 14.94
C ALA A 528 4.64 20.24 14.34
N THR A 529 5.84 20.33 14.92
CA THR A 529 6.87 21.33 14.57
C THR A 529 7.80 20.92 13.44
N ASP A 530 7.91 19.62 13.13
CA ASP A 530 8.91 19.01 12.26
C ASP A 530 10.36 19.18 12.80
N LYS A 531 10.50 19.29 14.13
CA LYS A 531 11.77 19.52 14.84
C LYS A 531 11.98 18.51 15.96
N THR A 532 13.23 18.10 16.18
CA THR A 532 13.65 17.25 17.29
C THR A 532 14.55 18.03 18.26
N PRO A 533 14.61 17.67 19.55
CA PRO A 533 15.60 18.23 20.46
C PRO A 533 17.02 18.01 19.95
N TRP A 534 17.93 18.93 20.28
CA TRP A 534 19.31 18.93 19.79
C TRP A 534 20.05 17.65 20.19
N ASN A 535 20.64 16.98 19.19
CA ASN A 535 21.42 15.76 19.37
C ASN A 535 20.66 14.66 20.15
N PHE A 536 19.34 14.54 19.94
CA PHE A 536 18.48 13.56 20.63
C PHE A 536 19.11 12.15 20.65
N GLU A 537 19.08 11.48 21.82
CA GLU A 537 19.75 10.19 22.10
C GLU A 537 21.28 10.17 21.88
N GLY A 538 21.94 11.33 21.84
CA GLY A 538 23.38 11.45 21.54
C GLY A 538 23.73 11.05 20.10
N SER A 539 22.74 11.03 19.20
CA SER A 539 22.80 10.28 17.94
C SER A 539 23.24 11.07 16.71
N CYS A 540 23.59 12.35 16.86
CA CYS A 540 24.06 13.20 15.76
C CYS A 540 25.59 13.24 15.64
N PHE A 541 26.31 13.35 16.76
CA PHE A 541 27.74 13.73 16.78
C PHE A 541 28.68 12.65 17.34
N GLN A 542 29.90 12.62 16.81
CA GLN A 542 31.04 11.86 17.31
C GLN A 542 32.30 12.74 17.26
N PHE A 543 33.27 12.54 18.16
CA PHE A 543 34.57 13.18 18.05
C PHE A 543 35.42 12.53 16.93
N ARG A 544 36.26 13.31 16.22
CA ARG A 544 37.17 12.79 15.18
C ARG A 544 38.62 12.71 15.69
N GLY A 545 38.89 11.82 16.63
CA GLY A 545 40.24 11.54 17.17
C GLY A 545 41.37 11.54 16.16
N ALA A 546 41.28 10.68 15.13
CA ALA A 546 42.30 10.58 14.08
C ALA A 546 42.51 11.89 13.27
N THR A 547 41.50 12.76 13.18
CA THR A 547 41.62 14.08 12.54
C THR A 547 42.19 15.12 13.52
N ALA A 548 41.77 15.11 14.78
CA ALA A 548 42.34 15.95 15.82
C ALA A 548 43.85 15.65 16.01
N LEU A 549 44.26 14.39 15.94
CA LEU A 549 45.66 13.96 15.92
C LEU A 549 46.44 14.41 14.67
N LYS A 550 45.79 14.60 13.52
CA LYS A 550 46.41 15.31 12.37
C LYS A 550 46.57 16.79 12.66
N GLY A 551 45.57 17.43 13.29
CA GLY A 551 45.68 18.83 13.76
C GLY A 551 46.83 19.04 14.75
N VAL A 552 46.97 18.18 15.76
CA VAL A 552 48.10 18.15 16.71
C VAL A 552 49.45 18.10 16.00
N GLN A 553 49.56 17.32 14.92
CA GLN A 553 50.80 17.20 14.14
C GLN A 553 51.03 18.37 13.17
N LEU A 554 49.96 18.98 12.63
CA LEU A 554 50.07 20.20 11.82
C LEU A 554 50.57 21.37 12.65
N LEU A 555 50.01 21.58 13.85
CA LEU A 555 50.42 22.64 14.78
C LEU A 555 51.89 22.47 15.20
N LYS A 556 52.31 21.23 15.50
CA LYS A 556 53.72 20.90 15.79
C LYS A 556 54.68 21.08 14.59
N LYS A 557 54.18 21.14 13.35
CA LYS A 557 54.98 21.53 12.17
C LYS A 557 55.05 23.04 11.94
N LEU A 558 54.22 23.81 12.63
CA LEU A 558 54.19 25.27 12.60
C LEU A 558 54.82 25.89 13.87
N ASP A 559 55.49 25.08 14.70
CA ASP A 559 55.99 25.44 16.04
C ASP A 559 54.91 26.02 16.99
N MET A 560 53.64 25.62 16.79
CA MET A 560 52.48 26.04 17.59
C MET A 560 52.06 24.96 18.59
N ASP A 561 51.58 25.38 19.77
CA ASP A 561 51.11 24.47 20.83
C ASP A 561 49.64 24.02 20.60
N PRO A 562 49.36 22.70 20.49
CA PRO A 562 48.00 22.18 20.37
C PRO A 562 47.09 22.39 21.58
N ALA A 563 47.64 22.63 22.77
CA ALA A 563 46.85 22.83 23.99
C ALA A 563 46.31 24.26 24.14
N THR A 564 46.84 25.22 23.37
CA THR A 564 46.46 26.65 23.45
C THR A 564 46.06 27.28 22.11
N THR A 565 46.39 26.67 20.96
CA THR A 565 46.07 27.25 19.65
C THR A 565 44.59 27.09 19.29
N THR A 566 43.86 28.20 19.17
CA THR A 566 42.44 28.23 18.78
C THR A 566 42.22 28.03 17.29
N ALA A 567 41.02 27.59 16.92
CA ALA A 567 40.59 27.51 15.52
C ALA A 567 40.54 28.89 14.85
N ALA A 568 40.27 29.95 15.62
CA ALA A 568 40.29 31.34 15.14
C ALA A 568 41.72 31.81 14.82
N ALA A 569 42.71 31.53 15.68
CA ALA A 569 44.10 31.89 15.40
C ALA A 569 44.63 31.21 14.11
N MET A 570 44.22 29.96 13.85
CA MET A 570 44.55 29.27 12.59
C MET A 570 43.84 29.86 11.37
N ASP A 571 42.67 30.48 11.54
CA ASP A 571 41.94 31.18 10.48
C ASP A 571 42.50 32.59 10.20
N GLU A 572 43.03 33.28 11.22
CA GLU A 572 43.72 34.57 11.04
C GLU A 572 45.05 34.41 10.29
N LEU A 573 45.74 33.27 10.45
CA LEU A 573 46.93 32.92 9.66
C LEU A 573 46.59 32.51 8.21
N ASP A 574 45.42 31.92 7.98
CA ASP A 574 44.88 31.46 6.68
C ASP A 574 45.91 30.73 5.79
N LEU A 575 46.74 29.86 6.39
CA LEU A 575 47.87 29.22 5.70
C LEU A 575 47.42 28.23 4.61
N ILE A 576 48.14 28.24 3.49
CA ILE A 576 47.98 27.33 2.36
C ILE A 576 49.14 26.32 2.33
N PHE A 577 48.80 25.06 2.05
CA PHE A 577 49.72 23.93 1.98
C PHE A 577 49.62 23.25 0.62
N GLU A 578 50.75 23.00 -0.03
CA GLU A 578 50.83 22.19 -1.24
C GLU A 578 51.03 20.70 -0.89
N LYS A 579 50.28 19.84 -1.56
CA LYS A 579 50.54 18.40 -1.69
C LYS A 579 50.94 18.08 -3.14
N PRO A 580 52.20 17.67 -3.39
CA PRO A 580 52.64 17.27 -4.72
C PRO A 580 52.19 15.84 -5.01
N ASP A 581 50.98 15.70 -5.57
CA ASP A 581 50.50 14.42 -6.12
C ASP A 581 51.15 14.12 -7.49
N SER A 582 50.83 12.96 -8.07
CA SER A 582 51.53 12.45 -9.26
C SER A 582 51.45 13.38 -10.48
N LEU A 583 52.46 13.29 -11.37
CA LEU A 583 52.61 14.11 -12.60
C LEU A 583 51.39 14.11 -13.55
N SER A 584 50.45 13.16 -13.40
CA SER A 584 49.20 13.07 -14.15
C SER A 584 47.99 13.73 -13.49
N ILE A 585 48.06 14.11 -12.20
CA ILE A 585 46.95 14.57 -11.36
C ILE A 585 47.16 16.02 -10.85
N GLY A 586 48.37 16.57 -11.00
CA GLY A 586 48.66 17.95 -10.60
C GLY A 586 49.04 18.10 -9.13
N ARG A 587 48.97 19.33 -8.61
CA ARG A 587 49.31 19.70 -7.23
C ARG A 587 48.03 20.05 -6.49
N THR A 588 47.79 19.49 -5.29
CA THR A 588 46.63 19.87 -4.48
C THR A 588 47.03 20.96 -3.49
N MET A 589 46.43 22.14 -3.62
CA MET A 589 46.53 23.21 -2.64
C MET A 589 45.43 23.05 -1.60
N ALA A 590 45.75 23.19 -0.32
CA ALA A 590 44.80 22.99 0.79
C ALA A 590 44.91 24.09 1.85
N THR A 591 43.79 24.48 2.46
CA THR A 591 43.79 25.24 3.72
C THR A 591 44.13 24.31 4.89
N TRP A 592 44.43 24.86 6.08
CA TRP A 592 44.67 24.03 7.28
C TRP A 592 43.51 23.05 7.58
N ARG A 593 42.26 23.46 7.36
CA ARG A 593 41.08 22.57 7.45
C ARG A 593 41.00 21.55 6.31
N GLY A 594 41.49 21.89 5.12
CA GLY A 594 41.67 20.93 4.02
C GLY A 594 42.64 19.81 4.36
N VAL A 595 43.81 20.16 4.93
CA VAL A 595 44.82 19.20 5.40
C VAL A 595 44.25 18.23 6.44
N MET A 596 43.48 18.73 7.41
CA MET A 596 42.79 17.89 8.41
C MET A 596 41.74 16.95 7.80
N LYS A 597 41.14 17.32 6.66
CA LYS A 597 40.07 16.57 5.99
C LYS A 597 40.58 15.53 4.99
N ASP A 598 41.82 15.61 4.51
CA ASP A 598 42.37 14.55 3.64
C ASP A 598 42.54 13.24 4.44
N GLU A 599 41.58 12.34 4.28
CA GLU A 599 41.61 11.00 4.90
C GLU A 599 42.70 10.10 4.28
N HIS A 600 43.23 10.44 3.10
CA HIS A 600 44.26 9.69 2.38
C HIS A 600 45.70 10.18 2.65
N SER A 601 45.88 11.33 3.32
CA SER A 601 47.22 11.78 3.70
C SER A 601 47.83 10.93 4.82
N ASP A 602 49.15 10.74 4.74
CA ASP A 602 49.99 10.21 5.83
C ASP A 602 49.65 10.92 7.16
N PRO A 603 49.39 10.20 8.27
CA PRO A 603 49.18 10.81 9.59
C PRO A 603 50.27 11.80 10.01
N ALA A 604 51.52 11.59 9.61
CA ALA A 604 52.63 12.51 9.90
C ALA A 604 52.71 13.71 8.93
N LEU A 605 51.73 13.88 8.03
CA LEU A 605 51.57 15.00 7.10
C LEU A 605 52.83 15.31 6.29
N ASN A 606 53.63 14.30 5.93
CA ASN A 606 54.89 14.50 5.20
C ASN A 606 54.69 14.81 3.72
N CYS A 607 53.48 14.55 3.20
CA CYS A 607 53.07 14.94 1.86
C CYS A 607 52.63 16.41 1.75
N TYR A 608 52.57 17.18 2.84
CA TYR A 608 52.18 18.59 2.82
C TYR A 608 53.38 19.50 3.14
N VAL A 609 53.52 20.55 2.34
CA VAL A 609 54.53 21.62 2.49
C VAL A 609 53.81 22.96 2.53
N GLN A 610 54.19 23.87 3.43
CA GLN A 610 53.62 25.22 3.47
C GLN A 610 54.06 26.01 2.22
N CYS A 611 53.12 26.72 1.58
CA CYS A 611 53.39 27.59 0.45
C CYS A 611 54.10 28.88 0.89
N ASP A 612 54.87 29.49 -0.02
CA ASP A 612 55.36 30.86 0.14
C ASP A 612 54.21 31.89 0.07
N GLU A 613 54.51 33.15 0.39
CA GLU A 613 53.52 34.23 0.46
C GLU A 613 52.91 34.60 -0.90
N GLU A 614 53.69 34.57 -1.99
CA GLU A 614 53.22 34.92 -3.35
C GLU A 614 52.30 33.84 -3.91
N THR A 615 52.69 32.57 -3.76
CA THR A 615 51.85 31.40 -4.06
C THR A 615 50.59 31.41 -3.20
N THR A 616 50.70 31.70 -1.91
CA THR A 616 49.57 31.78 -0.97
C THR A 616 48.56 32.84 -1.39
N LEU A 617 49.00 34.07 -1.68
CA LEU A 617 48.12 35.15 -2.15
C LEU A 617 47.43 34.79 -3.48
N THR A 618 48.17 34.20 -4.42
CA THR A 618 47.64 33.75 -5.71
C THR A 618 46.56 32.67 -5.53
N VAL A 619 46.82 31.65 -4.70
CA VAL A 619 45.88 30.55 -4.44
C VAL A 619 44.66 31.03 -3.65
N ARG A 620 44.81 31.94 -2.67
CA ARG A 620 43.69 32.59 -1.97
C ARG A 620 42.72 33.27 -2.94
N ALA A 621 43.24 34.05 -3.89
CA ALA A 621 42.41 34.71 -4.92
C ALA A 621 41.63 33.71 -5.80
N ILE A 622 42.20 32.54 -6.10
CA ILE A 622 41.53 31.47 -6.85
C ILE A 622 40.47 30.77 -5.98
N PHE A 623 40.74 30.51 -4.69
CA PHE A 623 39.74 30.00 -3.75
C PHE A 623 38.53 30.94 -3.65
N ASP A 624 38.75 32.25 -3.56
CA ASP A 624 37.68 33.25 -3.47
C ASP A 624 36.89 33.38 -4.76
N TRP A 625 37.56 33.34 -5.91
CA TRP A 625 36.88 33.27 -7.21
C TRP A 625 36.04 32.00 -7.34
N SER A 626 36.59 30.84 -6.93
CA SER A 626 35.88 29.57 -6.95
C SER A 626 34.66 29.58 -6.02
N MET A 627 34.79 30.11 -4.79
CA MET A 627 33.65 30.28 -3.88
C MET A 627 32.59 31.23 -4.46
N ARG A 628 32.97 32.37 -5.04
CA ARG A 628 32.02 33.30 -5.67
C ARG A 628 31.28 32.63 -6.83
N ARG A 629 31.98 31.83 -7.64
CA ARG A 629 31.38 31.00 -8.73
C ARG A 629 30.46 29.90 -8.18
N GLU A 630 30.86 29.22 -7.10
CA GLU A 630 30.08 28.13 -6.49
C GLU A 630 28.79 28.67 -5.86
N ARG A 631 28.88 29.73 -5.03
CA ARG A 631 27.74 30.49 -4.49
C ARG A 631 26.75 30.85 -5.61
N ALA A 632 27.25 31.32 -6.76
CA ALA A 632 26.46 31.72 -7.93
C ALA A 632 25.86 30.54 -8.73
N SER A 633 26.46 29.35 -8.67
CA SER A 633 26.04 28.16 -9.43
C SER A 633 24.76 27.49 -8.94
N ALA A 634 24.23 27.91 -7.79
CA ALA A 634 22.92 27.56 -7.22
C ALA A 634 22.68 26.08 -6.84
N SER A 635 23.50 25.11 -7.25
CA SER A 635 23.32 23.69 -6.87
C SER A 635 23.68 23.43 -5.40
N GLY A 636 22.68 23.51 -4.51
CA GLY A 636 22.76 23.13 -3.09
C GLY A 636 22.70 24.29 -2.08
N TRP A 637 22.91 25.53 -2.53
CA TRP A 637 23.17 26.69 -1.66
C TRP A 637 21.92 27.42 -1.13
N GLU A 638 20.71 26.88 -1.35
CA GLU A 638 19.44 27.63 -1.30
C GLU A 638 19.00 28.21 0.06
N LYS A 639 19.70 27.88 1.16
CA LYS A 639 19.35 28.34 2.52
C LYS A 639 20.50 28.97 3.31
N ALA A 640 21.70 29.00 2.75
CA ALA A 640 22.92 29.30 3.51
C ALA A 640 23.40 30.76 3.41
N ILE A 641 22.94 31.50 2.40
CA ILE A 641 23.39 32.86 2.08
C ILE A 641 22.29 33.85 2.41
N TRP A 642 22.51 34.73 3.40
CA TRP A 642 21.54 35.72 3.87
C TRP A 642 22.10 37.14 3.67
N CYS A 643 21.23 38.14 3.52
CA CYS A 643 21.66 39.54 3.40
C CYS A 643 22.20 40.05 4.74
N ALA A 644 23.41 40.61 4.83
CA ALA A 644 23.93 41.13 6.11
C ALA A 644 23.06 42.27 6.69
N HIS A 645 22.37 43.03 5.83
CA HIS A 645 21.72 44.30 6.18
C HIS A 645 20.23 44.20 6.56
N CYS A 646 19.53 43.08 6.32
CA CYS A 646 18.18 42.84 6.88
C CYS A 646 17.79 41.36 6.96
N THR A 647 16.83 41.04 7.84
CA THR A 647 16.32 39.68 8.07
C THR A 647 15.42 39.12 6.97
N GLU A 648 14.95 39.94 6.01
CA GLU A 648 14.03 39.53 4.95
C GLU A 648 14.61 38.48 3.99
N PHE A 649 15.91 38.55 3.67
CA PHE A 649 16.50 37.71 2.63
C PHE A 649 17.30 36.53 3.20
N LYS A 650 16.84 35.32 2.87
CA LYS A 650 17.47 34.02 3.14
C LYS A 650 17.36 33.19 1.84
N GLY A 651 18.45 32.95 1.10
CA GLY A 651 18.33 32.38 -0.26
C GLY A 651 19.63 32.13 -1.04
N ARG A 652 19.55 32.24 -2.38
CA ARG A 652 20.66 32.03 -3.34
C ARG A 652 21.39 33.35 -3.66
N SER A 653 22.71 33.32 -3.90
CA SER A 653 23.51 34.57 -4.06
C SER A 653 23.06 35.45 -5.23
N GLY A 654 22.67 34.88 -6.37
CA GLY A 654 22.15 35.65 -7.50
C GLY A 654 20.86 36.41 -7.18
N SER A 655 20.05 35.89 -6.25
CA SER A 655 18.88 36.59 -5.70
C SER A 655 19.25 37.54 -4.56
N LEU A 656 20.35 37.30 -3.84
CA LEU A 656 20.89 38.24 -2.85
C LEU A 656 21.38 39.52 -3.52
N LEU A 657 22.07 39.44 -4.67
CA LEU A 657 22.51 40.62 -5.42
C LEU A 657 21.34 41.53 -5.83
N VAL A 658 20.26 40.93 -6.34
CA VAL A 658 19.02 41.67 -6.67
C VAL A 658 18.41 42.28 -5.42
N HIS A 659 18.34 41.55 -4.30
CA HIS A 659 17.84 42.08 -3.03
C HIS A 659 18.71 43.22 -2.48
N LEU A 660 20.04 43.10 -2.52
CA LEU A 660 20.98 44.14 -2.08
C LEU A 660 20.84 45.41 -2.91
N ASN A 661 20.66 45.27 -4.23
CA ASN A 661 20.33 46.39 -5.11
C ASN A 661 18.98 47.01 -4.74
N ASP A 662 17.91 46.22 -4.71
CA ASP A 662 16.52 46.70 -4.65
C ASP A 662 16.11 47.22 -3.26
N LYS A 663 16.68 46.67 -2.18
CA LYS A 663 16.38 47.04 -0.78
C LYS A 663 17.45 47.90 -0.12
N HIS A 664 18.72 47.73 -0.50
CA HIS A 664 19.86 48.38 0.17
C HIS A 664 20.67 49.31 -0.74
N GLN A 665 20.34 49.42 -2.03
CA GLN A 665 21.05 50.24 -3.03
C GLN A 665 22.53 49.84 -3.21
N ILE A 666 22.86 48.57 -2.94
CA ILE A 666 24.19 47.99 -3.09
C ILE A 666 24.25 47.21 -4.42
N GLU A 667 24.71 47.88 -5.48
CA GLU A 667 24.91 47.27 -6.81
C GLU A 667 26.04 46.23 -6.83
N ASN A 668 27.08 46.44 -6.01
CA ASN A 668 28.31 45.64 -6.00
C ASN A 668 28.58 45.09 -4.60
N ALA A 669 27.97 43.94 -4.29
CA ALA A 669 28.12 43.29 -2.99
C ALA A 669 29.56 42.81 -2.74
N LYS A 670 30.07 43.15 -1.57
CA LYS A 670 31.33 42.65 -0.98
C LYS A 670 31.02 41.48 -0.04
N ASP A 671 32.06 40.83 0.47
CA ASP A 671 31.89 39.79 1.48
C ASP A 671 31.36 40.33 2.85
N GLU A 672 31.44 41.65 3.11
CA GLU A 672 30.76 42.28 4.28
C GLU A 672 29.23 42.42 4.13
N ASP A 673 28.70 42.33 2.91
CA ASP A 673 27.25 42.39 2.64
C ASP A 673 26.56 41.01 2.73
N VAL A 674 27.35 39.95 2.94
CA VAL A 674 26.95 38.55 2.77
C VAL A 674 27.15 37.75 4.06
N TRP A 675 26.05 37.43 4.73
CA TRP A 675 26.08 36.60 5.93
C TRP A 675 25.94 35.11 5.56
N ILE A 676 26.74 34.25 6.19
CA ILE A 676 26.76 32.80 5.95
C ILE A 676 26.35 32.09 7.23
N HIS A 677 25.34 31.23 7.14
CA HIS A 677 24.81 30.51 8.31
C HIS A 677 25.86 29.55 8.91
N PRO A 678 26.06 29.47 10.25
CA PRO A 678 27.09 28.63 10.86
C PRO A 678 27.00 27.12 10.55
N ASP A 679 25.82 26.63 10.15
CA ASP A 679 25.63 25.26 9.65
C ASP A 679 26.30 25.00 8.27
N HIS A 680 26.73 26.04 7.55
CA HIS A 680 27.32 25.88 6.23
C HIS A 680 28.68 25.15 6.31
N PRO A 681 28.96 24.15 5.45
CA PRO A 681 30.29 23.57 5.35
C PRO A 681 31.32 24.63 4.92
N VAL A 682 32.53 24.58 5.48
CA VAL A 682 33.63 25.42 4.98
C VAL A 682 33.96 24.97 3.55
N SER A 683 33.79 25.83 2.55
CA SER A 683 34.08 25.50 1.14
C SER A 683 35.52 25.80 0.72
N ARG A 684 36.25 26.69 1.41
CA ARG A 684 37.72 26.83 1.26
C ARG A 684 38.45 25.66 1.94
N LEU A 685 38.57 24.53 1.24
CA LEU A 685 39.27 23.35 1.76
C LEU A 685 40.42 22.90 0.86
N THR A 686 40.13 22.54 -0.39
CA THR A 686 41.13 21.99 -1.34
C THR A 686 40.86 22.47 -2.76
N LEU A 687 41.93 22.69 -3.52
CA LEU A 687 41.90 23.06 -4.94
C LEU A 687 43.01 22.32 -5.69
N GLU A 688 42.68 21.69 -6.81
CA GLU A 688 43.68 21.10 -7.71
C GLU A 688 44.28 22.16 -8.64
N TYR A 689 45.59 22.13 -8.82
CA TYR A 689 46.35 23.12 -9.58
C TYR A 689 47.32 22.44 -10.57
N TYR A 690 47.13 22.71 -11.87
CA TYR A 690 47.79 21.98 -12.96
C TYR A 690 48.83 22.85 -13.69
N ILE A 691 50.07 22.86 -13.20
CA ILE A 691 51.19 23.50 -13.92
C ILE A 691 51.55 22.68 -15.18
N ARG A 692 51.03 23.06 -16.34
CA ARG A 692 51.51 22.56 -17.64
C ARG A 692 52.68 23.42 -18.15
N PRO A 693 53.85 22.84 -18.48
CA PRO A 693 54.95 23.59 -19.07
C PRO A 693 54.51 24.32 -20.35
N GLY A 694 54.66 25.64 -20.38
CA GLY A 694 54.32 26.48 -21.53
C GLY A 694 52.85 26.87 -21.67
N LEU A 695 51.95 26.46 -20.75
CA LEU A 695 50.54 26.87 -20.78
C LEU A 695 49.96 26.98 -19.36
N THR A 696 49.85 28.21 -18.86
CA THR A 696 49.16 28.51 -17.60
C THR A 696 47.65 28.36 -17.79
N VAL A 697 47.13 27.15 -17.57
CA VAL A 697 45.70 26.84 -17.59
C VAL A 697 45.26 26.47 -16.18
N ILE A 698 44.31 27.24 -15.66
CA ILE A 698 43.62 27.05 -14.38
C ILE A 698 42.31 26.30 -14.64
#